data_AF-A0A6G6W3J3-F1
#
_entry.id   AF-A0A6G6W3J3-F1
#
_cell.length_a   1.000
_cell.length_b   1.000
_cell.length_c   1.000
_cell.angle_alpha   90.00
_cell.angle_beta   90.00
_cell.angle_gamma   90.00
#
_symmetry.space_group_name_H-M   'P 1'
#
loop_
_entity.id
_entity.type
_entity.pdbx_description
1 polymer ?
#
loop_
_entity_poly.entity_id
_entity_poly.type
_entity_poly.pdbx_seq_one_letter_code
_entity_poly.pdbx_strand_id
1 'polypeptide(L)'
;MPTVGGNLGNQHYSGLTEISKQNLKDLAPAWRTHLSAVAPASANVGQQTTPIVVDGVIYVDTPSGGVIAVDGVTGDAIWKWDKPAYGTSSTRRGVSAGDGKIFTLAGGNRVVALDQETGAEVWAVQPTGPNGEDLGRVGKVATVYYNGVVYAHAADGDRGAVVALDASDGHYLWHFFGGPKRGQLFTGLDGVTFDPSATWGPVQADGTDCAEEGGATSWMHGAVDTELGYYIMTFGNARSCTSSQNASGRPGDNLFSDTLVAVDAKTGAFKWHYQSIHHDVWDMDNVHPPTLADITVDGKERKVAFYGSKSGHQFVIDRTNGKPVLPVTEQPVITDSRQHNTPTQPMPETRLLPDCVVWEKLDPDNIPGNPWRGVPNYNGYQADADGDLVLNPDSYVSVDEPFLSYPAGSSGHREGCLYDPQYLAPILSTTSQNGGGDWSNNSYSHSTNLVYFPYGANPVAHYDGAAANGLRAIGQYQTGGILAYDASTGEVAWRNHLGTDMSHGQGPLTTASDLLFVGQIDGRVLAMDAATGDVLWEFQTGSGISGAPVTYEVDGEQYVAVIAAGSTNPYGASVTQGDSLWSFKLGGDYRTESGSQEGPDTAPLTIRRPVGGTAVEGSTVANTVLLARASRTADNAASRDSVSQNGMQPTHLRVPVGTTVTFRNPGADTFPSFPNVKDHCATQFFEGEFNVKLKPGETYQHTFDRAGEYFFNDCTDPRPTGKIEVYLTPKDQPGALKFTPGTLNLGSGTGLFTGVNGKVSAHFELPAGYTYDSGAALVTPLSSTVVEASKVTANKNRIIVQFDAADVDNNVPTGEVTLTVRVNVLNAAGVQEQLSSTATVTVVK
;
A
#
# COMPACT_ATOMS: atom_id res chain seq x y z
N MET A 1 -28.02 -7.92 7.01
CA MET A 1 -27.84 -7.34 5.67
C MET A 1 -26.36 -7.36 5.36
N PRO A 2 -25.94 -8.04 4.27
CA PRO A 2 -24.56 -8.05 3.83
C PRO A 2 -24.17 -6.68 3.28
N THR A 3 -22.95 -6.25 3.59
CA THR A 3 -22.31 -5.04 3.06
C THR A 3 -20.88 -5.40 2.67
N VAL A 4 -20.16 -4.48 2.03
CA VAL A 4 -18.72 -4.64 1.75
C VAL A 4 -17.87 -4.75 3.02
N GLY A 5 -18.39 -4.31 4.19
CA GLY A 5 -17.80 -4.52 5.51
C GLY A 5 -18.38 -5.75 6.23
N GLY A 6 -19.01 -6.67 5.50
CA GLY A 6 -19.69 -7.87 6.02
C GLY A 6 -21.07 -7.59 6.64
N ASN A 7 -21.20 -6.55 7.45
CA ASN A 7 -22.47 -6.13 8.05
C ASN A 7 -22.57 -4.60 8.17
N LEU A 8 -23.71 -4.10 8.63
CA LEU A 8 -23.97 -2.66 8.77
C LEU A 8 -23.00 -1.93 9.71
N GLY A 9 -22.35 -2.65 10.63
CA GLY A 9 -21.31 -2.13 11.51
C GLY A 9 -19.89 -2.33 10.99
N ASN A 10 -19.70 -2.80 9.75
CA ASN A 10 -18.41 -3.04 9.11
C ASN A 10 -17.44 -3.99 9.85
N GLN A 11 -17.96 -4.95 10.65
CA GLN A 11 -17.09 -5.85 11.44
C GLN A 11 -16.34 -6.89 10.60
N HIS A 12 -16.80 -7.15 9.38
CA HIS A 12 -16.28 -8.16 8.46
C HIS A 12 -15.95 -9.50 9.15
N TYR A 13 -16.89 -9.94 9.99
CA TYR A 13 -16.84 -11.17 10.76
C TYR A 13 -18.02 -12.06 10.37
N SER A 14 -17.75 -13.34 10.16
CA SER A 14 -18.75 -14.35 9.84
C SER A 14 -18.93 -15.35 11.00
N GLY A 15 -20.18 -15.70 11.28
CA GLY A 15 -20.53 -16.75 12.24
C GLY A 15 -20.34 -18.18 11.72
N LEU A 16 -19.94 -18.36 10.46
CA LEU A 16 -19.75 -19.68 9.86
C LEU A 16 -18.51 -20.39 10.42
N THR A 17 -18.57 -21.73 10.49
CA THR A 17 -17.58 -22.57 11.19
C THR A 17 -17.23 -23.88 10.48
N GLU A 18 -17.79 -24.15 9.29
CA GLU A 18 -17.54 -25.40 8.58
C GLU A 18 -16.07 -25.50 8.15
N ILE A 19 -15.53 -24.44 7.56
CA ILE A 19 -14.10 -24.29 7.30
C ILE A 19 -13.42 -23.90 8.61
N SER A 20 -12.45 -24.71 9.06
CA SER A 20 -11.77 -24.53 10.33
C SER A 20 -10.29 -24.90 10.25
N LYS A 21 -9.54 -24.62 11.31
CA LYS A 21 -8.11 -24.99 11.43
C LYS A 21 -7.87 -26.50 11.27
N GLN A 22 -8.87 -27.35 11.54
CA GLN A 22 -8.72 -28.81 11.52
C GLN A 22 -8.87 -29.42 10.12
N ASN A 23 -9.58 -28.74 9.21
CA ASN A 23 -9.89 -29.25 7.87
C ASN A 23 -9.42 -28.32 6.74
N LEU A 24 -8.71 -27.23 7.06
CA LEU A 24 -8.17 -26.26 6.09
C LEU A 24 -7.35 -26.88 4.96
N LYS A 25 -6.68 -28.01 5.22
CA LYS A 25 -5.93 -28.80 4.22
C LYS A 25 -6.80 -29.33 3.06
N ASP A 26 -8.11 -29.41 3.28
CA ASP A 26 -9.09 -29.89 2.31
C ASP A 26 -9.78 -28.72 1.58
N LEU A 27 -9.42 -27.47 1.90
CA LEU A 27 -9.89 -26.26 1.21
C LEU A 27 -9.23 -26.14 -0.17
N ALA A 28 -10.06 -26.09 -1.20
CA ALA A 28 -9.65 -26.06 -2.60
C ALA A 28 -10.64 -25.24 -3.43
N PRO A 29 -10.27 -24.77 -4.63
CA PRO A 29 -11.17 -23.94 -5.44
C PRO A 29 -12.39 -24.76 -5.88
N ALA A 30 -13.56 -24.16 -5.71
CA ALA A 30 -14.84 -24.68 -6.14
C ALA A 30 -15.13 -24.30 -7.60
N TRP A 31 -14.78 -23.07 -7.98
CA TRP A 31 -14.94 -22.54 -9.33
C TRP A 31 -14.13 -21.24 -9.49
N ARG A 32 -13.96 -20.80 -10.74
CA ARG A 32 -13.42 -19.48 -11.09
C ARG A 32 -14.23 -18.85 -12.21
N THR A 33 -14.51 -17.56 -12.07
CA THR A 33 -15.26 -16.77 -13.05
C THR A 33 -14.39 -15.62 -13.57
N HIS A 34 -14.19 -15.56 -14.88
CA HIS A 34 -13.59 -14.39 -15.53
C HIS A 34 -14.64 -13.29 -15.68
N LEU A 35 -14.55 -12.24 -14.86
CA LEU A 35 -15.51 -11.12 -14.86
C LEU A 35 -15.51 -10.35 -16.19
N SER A 36 -14.43 -10.47 -16.97
CA SER A 36 -14.34 -9.93 -18.32
C SER A 36 -14.86 -10.86 -19.43
N ALA A 37 -14.99 -12.17 -19.18
CA ALA A 37 -15.45 -13.11 -20.22
C ALA A 37 -16.90 -12.83 -20.66
N VAL A 38 -17.68 -12.14 -19.83
CA VAL A 38 -18.97 -11.57 -20.21
C VAL A 38 -18.75 -10.14 -20.70
N ALA A 39 -19.19 -9.83 -21.92
CA ALA A 39 -19.05 -8.48 -22.48
C ALA A 39 -19.80 -7.43 -21.61
N PRO A 40 -19.24 -6.21 -21.42
CA PRO A 40 -17.93 -5.75 -21.90
C PRO A 40 -16.74 -6.39 -21.17
N ALA A 41 -15.68 -6.69 -21.91
CA ALA A 41 -14.47 -7.33 -21.39
C ALA A 41 -13.33 -6.33 -21.16
N SER A 42 -12.67 -6.41 -20.00
CA SER A 42 -11.35 -5.80 -19.75
C SER A 42 -10.63 -6.57 -18.63
N ALA A 43 -9.34 -6.89 -18.83
CA ALA A 43 -8.47 -7.49 -17.82
C ALA A 43 -7.29 -6.56 -17.43
N ASN A 44 -7.29 -5.32 -17.92
CA ASN A 44 -6.19 -4.36 -17.75
C ASN A 44 -6.52 -3.24 -16.76
N VAL A 45 -7.44 -3.49 -15.82
CA VAL A 45 -7.94 -2.47 -14.90
C VAL A 45 -8.03 -3.05 -13.50
N GLY A 46 -7.11 -2.63 -12.62
CA GLY A 46 -7.15 -2.98 -11.20
C GLY A 46 -8.47 -2.61 -10.53
N GLN A 47 -8.98 -3.48 -9.66
CA GLN A 47 -10.23 -3.27 -8.92
C GLN A 47 -10.04 -3.42 -7.41
N GLN A 48 -10.77 -2.58 -6.67
CA GLN A 48 -10.75 -2.51 -5.20
C GLN A 48 -12.07 -3.02 -4.58
N THR A 49 -12.87 -3.72 -5.38
CA THR A 49 -14.23 -4.11 -5.01
C THR A 49 -14.18 -5.24 -4.00
N THR A 50 -15.00 -5.14 -2.96
CA THR A 50 -15.33 -6.28 -2.10
C THR A 50 -16.69 -6.80 -2.54
N PRO A 51 -16.82 -8.09 -2.90
CA PRO A 51 -18.12 -8.66 -3.28
C PRO A 51 -19.11 -8.61 -2.12
N ILE A 52 -20.41 -8.67 -2.41
CA ILE A 52 -21.44 -9.00 -1.43
C ILE A 52 -22.20 -10.24 -1.87
N VAL A 53 -22.73 -11.02 -0.93
CA VAL A 53 -23.51 -12.23 -1.24
C VAL A 53 -24.90 -12.11 -0.62
N VAL A 54 -25.94 -12.23 -1.44
CA VAL A 54 -27.34 -12.21 -1.02
C VAL A 54 -28.02 -13.45 -1.61
N ASP A 55 -28.58 -14.29 -0.74
CA ASP A 55 -29.34 -15.49 -1.14
C ASP A 55 -28.59 -16.39 -2.15
N GLY A 56 -27.28 -16.59 -1.92
CA GLY A 56 -26.42 -17.41 -2.77
C GLY A 56 -25.92 -16.73 -4.05
N VAL A 57 -26.30 -15.48 -4.32
CA VAL A 57 -25.84 -14.71 -5.48
C VAL A 57 -24.77 -13.71 -5.05
N ILE A 58 -23.63 -13.73 -5.74
CA ILE A 58 -22.52 -12.81 -5.54
C ILE A 58 -22.72 -11.60 -6.46
N TYR A 59 -22.69 -10.40 -5.90
CA TYR A 59 -22.73 -9.13 -6.64
C TYR A 59 -21.40 -8.40 -6.49
N VAL A 60 -20.86 -7.94 -7.62
CA VAL A 60 -19.53 -7.33 -7.65
C VAL A 60 -19.42 -6.28 -8.76
N ASP A 61 -18.66 -5.21 -8.51
CA ASP A 61 -18.28 -4.28 -9.56
C ASP A 61 -17.25 -4.92 -10.49
N THR A 62 -17.36 -4.68 -11.79
CA THR A 62 -16.49 -5.30 -12.80
C THR A 62 -15.33 -4.39 -13.19
N PRO A 63 -14.15 -4.96 -13.56
CA PRO A 63 -13.03 -4.20 -14.11
C PRO A 63 -13.37 -3.32 -15.33
N SER A 64 -14.43 -3.67 -16.06
CA SER A 64 -14.96 -2.93 -17.21
C SER A 64 -15.83 -1.71 -16.86
N GLY A 65 -16.15 -1.47 -15.58
CA GLY A 65 -16.96 -0.31 -15.16
C GLY A 65 -18.47 -0.57 -15.04
N GLY A 66 -18.89 -1.81 -14.76
CA GLY A 66 -20.30 -2.22 -14.55
C GLY A 66 -20.50 -3.05 -13.27
N VAL A 67 -21.62 -3.78 -13.17
CA VAL A 67 -21.93 -4.72 -12.06
C VAL A 67 -22.26 -6.08 -12.66
N ILE A 68 -21.86 -7.16 -12.01
CA ILE A 68 -22.21 -8.52 -12.40
C ILE A 68 -22.78 -9.27 -11.20
N ALA A 69 -23.80 -10.10 -11.48
CA ALA A 69 -24.33 -11.09 -10.57
C ALA A 69 -23.84 -12.48 -10.99
N VAL A 70 -23.34 -13.24 -10.03
CA VAL A 70 -22.72 -14.56 -10.24
C VAL A 70 -23.37 -15.55 -9.28
N ASP A 71 -23.74 -16.72 -9.77
CA ASP A 71 -24.21 -17.83 -8.93
C ASP A 71 -23.06 -18.29 -8.00
N GLY A 72 -23.29 -18.29 -6.69
CA GLY A 72 -22.26 -18.63 -5.70
C GLY A 72 -21.88 -20.11 -5.68
N VAL A 73 -22.69 -21.00 -6.25
CA VAL A 73 -22.39 -22.44 -6.29
C VAL A 73 -21.63 -22.81 -7.55
N THR A 74 -22.02 -22.27 -8.71
CA THR A 74 -21.45 -22.67 -10.00
C THR A 74 -20.42 -21.68 -10.55
N GLY A 75 -20.45 -20.42 -10.10
CA GLY A 75 -19.67 -19.34 -10.69
C GLY A 75 -20.25 -18.80 -12.01
N ASP A 76 -21.42 -19.28 -12.44
CA ASP A 76 -22.05 -18.81 -13.67
C ASP A 76 -22.58 -17.38 -13.53
N ALA A 77 -22.38 -16.57 -14.57
CA ALA A 77 -22.96 -15.25 -14.61
C ALA A 77 -24.49 -15.33 -14.77
N ILE A 78 -25.24 -14.70 -13.86
CA ILE A 78 -26.70 -14.58 -13.92
C ILE A 78 -27.08 -13.42 -14.83
N TRP A 79 -26.51 -12.25 -14.55
CA TRP A 79 -26.65 -11.05 -15.38
C TRP A 79 -25.41 -10.17 -15.24
N LYS A 80 -25.17 -9.34 -16.26
CA LYS A 80 -24.16 -8.28 -16.22
C LYS A 80 -24.77 -6.98 -16.68
N TRP A 81 -24.63 -5.95 -15.84
CA TRP A 81 -25.01 -4.58 -16.16
C TRP A 81 -23.78 -3.80 -16.58
N ASP A 82 -23.88 -3.12 -17.72
CA ASP A 82 -22.94 -2.11 -18.18
C ASP A 82 -23.69 -0.98 -18.89
N LYS A 83 -23.15 0.24 -18.80
CA LYS A 83 -23.72 1.42 -19.43
C LYS A 83 -22.61 2.34 -19.96
N PRO A 84 -22.03 2.05 -21.14
CA PRO A 84 -20.95 2.87 -21.71
C PRO A 84 -21.31 4.34 -21.88
N ALA A 85 -22.60 4.66 -22.04
CA ALA A 85 -23.12 6.03 -22.13
C ALA A 85 -22.88 6.85 -20.85
N TYR A 86 -22.69 6.22 -19.69
CA TYR A 86 -22.32 6.91 -18.44
C TYR A 86 -20.81 7.12 -18.32
N GLY A 87 -20.01 6.52 -19.20
CA GLY A 87 -18.56 6.44 -19.09
C GLY A 87 -18.13 5.32 -18.13
N THR A 88 -16.92 4.82 -18.33
CA THR A 88 -16.33 3.77 -17.48
C THR A 88 -15.59 4.42 -16.31
N SER A 89 -16.01 4.11 -15.08
CA SER A 89 -15.17 4.36 -13.90
C SER A 89 -14.16 3.23 -13.79
N SER A 90 -12.87 3.54 -13.71
CA SER A 90 -11.81 2.53 -13.75
C SER A 90 -11.52 1.86 -12.40
N THR A 91 -12.11 2.30 -11.28
CA THR A 91 -11.92 1.66 -9.97
C THR A 91 -13.15 1.88 -9.09
N ARG A 92 -13.69 0.80 -8.51
CA ARG A 92 -14.81 0.84 -7.55
C ARG A 92 -14.54 -0.06 -6.35
N ARG A 93 -15.27 0.19 -5.25
CA ARG A 93 -15.10 -0.53 -3.97
C ARG A 93 -16.24 -1.46 -3.59
N GLY A 94 -17.30 -1.52 -4.40
CA GLY A 94 -18.40 -2.48 -4.23
C GLY A 94 -19.78 -1.86 -4.28
N VAL A 95 -20.77 -2.72 -4.11
CA VAL A 95 -22.20 -2.41 -4.20
C VAL A 95 -22.89 -2.63 -2.86
N SER A 96 -24.16 -2.21 -2.76
CA SER A 96 -25.05 -2.59 -1.65
C SER A 96 -26.35 -3.18 -2.18
N ALA A 97 -27.08 -3.90 -1.32
CA ALA A 97 -28.33 -4.56 -1.68
C ALA A 97 -29.45 -4.23 -0.69
N GLY A 98 -30.66 -4.09 -1.20
CA GLY A 98 -31.86 -3.81 -0.40
C GLY A 98 -33.10 -3.55 -1.25
N ASP A 99 -34.29 -3.84 -0.71
CA ASP A 99 -35.59 -3.66 -1.39
C ASP A 99 -35.64 -4.26 -2.81
N GLY A 100 -35.06 -5.46 -2.99
CA GLY A 100 -34.98 -6.16 -4.27
C GLY A 100 -34.10 -5.46 -5.30
N LYS A 101 -33.16 -4.61 -4.87
CA LYS A 101 -32.27 -3.84 -5.74
C LYS A 101 -30.81 -3.96 -5.33
N ILE A 102 -29.94 -3.76 -6.31
CA ILE A 102 -28.50 -3.54 -6.15
C ILE A 102 -28.19 -2.08 -6.46
N PHE A 103 -27.49 -1.41 -5.55
CA PHE A 103 -27.10 -0.01 -5.70
C PHE A 103 -25.60 0.11 -6.02
N THR A 104 -25.25 0.88 -7.04
CA THR A 104 -23.86 1.13 -7.46
C THR A 104 -23.67 2.58 -7.91
N LEU A 105 -22.42 2.94 -8.23
CA LEU A 105 -22.04 4.23 -8.77
C LEU A 105 -21.65 4.13 -10.25
N ALA A 106 -21.96 5.16 -11.02
CA ALA A 106 -21.58 5.25 -12.44
C ALA A 106 -20.97 6.61 -12.79
N GLY A 107 -20.34 6.69 -13.97
CA GLY A 107 -19.70 7.92 -14.41
C GLY A 107 -20.66 9.11 -14.48
N GLY A 108 -20.10 10.32 -14.31
CA GLY A 108 -20.87 11.57 -14.20
C GLY A 108 -21.53 11.78 -12.85
N ASN A 109 -20.95 11.27 -11.75
CA ASN A 109 -21.50 11.38 -10.40
C ASN A 109 -22.89 10.76 -10.24
N ARG A 110 -23.09 9.55 -10.79
CA ARG A 110 -24.39 8.88 -10.78
C ARG A 110 -24.49 7.84 -9.68
N VAL A 111 -25.65 7.80 -9.02
CA VAL A 111 -26.11 6.66 -8.22
C VAL A 111 -27.13 5.88 -9.05
N VAL A 112 -26.99 4.56 -9.09
CA VAL A 112 -27.81 3.68 -9.94
C VAL A 112 -28.41 2.58 -9.07
N ALA A 113 -29.70 2.30 -9.25
CA ALA A 113 -30.34 1.11 -8.74
C ALA A 113 -30.66 0.14 -9.88
N LEU A 114 -30.29 -1.11 -9.67
CA LEU A 114 -30.53 -2.23 -10.57
C LEU A 114 -31.51 -3.18 -9.89
N ASP A 115 -32.42 -3.75 -10.66
CA ASP A 115 -33.25 -4.86 -10.21
C ASP A 115 -32.34 -6.05 -9.85
N GLN A 116 -32.50 -6.60 -8.65
CA GLN A 116 -31.59 -7.60 -8.10
C GLN A 116 -31.60 -8.92 -8.89
N GLU A 117 -32.75 -9.30 -9.44
CA GLU A 117 -32.93 -10.56 -10.17
C GLU A 117 -32.48 -10.45 -11.64
N THR A 118 -32.73 -9.31 -12.27
CA THR A 118 -32.55 -9.15 -13.72
C THR A 118 -31.38 -8.25 -14.13
N GLY A 119 -30.86 -7.43 -13.22
CA GLY A 119 -29.85 -6.42 -13.51
C GLY A 119 -30.38 -5.22 -14.31
N ALA A 120 -31.70 -5.14 -14.54
CA ALA A 120 -32.30 -4.03 -15.26
C ALA A 120 -32.19 -2.73 -14.45
N GLU A 121 -31.82 -1.64 -15.10
CA GLU A 121 -31.79 -0.32 -14.47
C GLU A 121 -33.21 0.10 -14.04
N VAL A 122 -33.41 0.27 -12.73
CA VAL A 122 -34.67 0.76 -12.14
C VAL A 122 -34.69 2.29 -12.18
N TRP A 123 -33.59 2.89 -11.72
CA TRP A 123 -33.37 4.33 -11.78
C TRP A 123 -31.87 4.66 -11.78
N ALA A 124 -31.53 5.83 -12.32
CA ALA A 124 -30.19 6.41 -12.26
C ALA A 124 -30.31 7.93 -12.08
N VAL A 125 -29.68 8.47 -11.04
CA VAL A 125 -29.75 9.91 -10.69
C VAL A 125 -28.36 10.51 -10.54
N GLN A 126 -28.24 11.79 -10.85
CA GLN A 126 -27.08 12.62 -10.49
C GLN A 126 -27.53 13.51 -9.34
N PRO A 127 -27.25 13.13 -8.08
CA PRO A 127 -27.79 13.86 -6.95
C PRO A 127 -27.18 15.26 -6.88
N THR A 128 -28.03 16.25 -6.66
CA THR A 128 -27.67 17.63 -6.33
C THR A 128 -28.36 18.03 -5.04
N GLY A 129 -27.76 18.97 -4.29
CA GLY A 129 -28.45 19.54 -3.14
C GLY A 129 -29.75 20.27 -3.54
N PRO A 130 -30.64 20.53 -2.57
CA PRO A 130 -31.95 21.14 -2.84
C PRO A 130 -31.88 22.55 -3.42
N ASN A 131 -30.74 23.24 -3.29
CA ASN A 131 -30.48 24.55 -3.89
C ASN A 131 -29.54 24.48 -5.10
N GLY A 132 -29.35 23.28 -5.66
CA GLY A 132 -28.43 23.05 -6.78
C GLY A 132 -26.97 22.95 -6.34
N GLU A 133 -26.69 22.66 -5.07
CA GLU A 133 -25.32 22.46 -4.59
C GLU A 133 -24.66 21.26 -5.29
N ASP A 134 -23.41 21.43 -5.71
CA ASP A 134 -22.53 20.32 -6.10
C ASP A 134 -22.12 19.55 -4.84
N LEU A 135 -22.37 18.23 -4.84
CA LEU A 135 -22.13 17.35 -3.71
C LEU A 135 -20.74 16.69 -3.77
N GLY A 136 -19.93 17.05 -4.77
CA GLY A 136 -18.61 16.47 -5.01
C GLY A 136 -18.65 15.23 -5.91
N ARG A 137 -17.51 14.56 -6.07
CA ARG A 137 -17.33 13.48 -7.04
C ARG A 137 -17.78 12.12 -6.50
N VAL A 138 -19.06 11.80 -6.66
CA VAL A 138 -19.63 10.48 -6.30
C VAL A 138 -19.25 9.42 -7.35
N GLY A 139 -18.28 8.52 -7.10
CA GLY A 139 -17.93 7.53 -8.14
C GLY A 139 -17.13 6.28 -7.79
N LYS A 140 -16.40 6.26 -6.66
CA LYS A 140 -15.50 5.13 -6.30
C LYS A 140 -15.99 4.34 -5.09
N VAL A 141 -16.63 5.03 -4.15
CA VAL A 141 -16.99 4.51 -2.82
C VAL A 141 -18.11 3.49 -2.92
N ALA A 142 -18.06 2.43 -2.12
CA ALA A 142 -19.17 1.50 -2.02
C ALA A 142 -20.43 2.22 -1.51
N THR A 143 -21.58 1.92 -2.10
CA THR A 143 -22.86 2.38 -1.57
C THR A 143 -23.21 1.62 -0.29
N VAL A 144 -24.04 2.21 0.57
CA VAL A 144 -24.58 1.52 1.75
C VAL A 144 -26.10 1.64 1.72
N TYR A 145 -26.82 0.54 1.93
CA TYR A 145 -28.27 0.54 2.02
C TYR A 145 -28.72 0.23 3.45
N TYR A 146 -29.72 0.97 3.93
CA TYR A 146 -30.44 0.64 5.15
C TYR A 146 -31.86 1.22 5.16
N ASN A 147 -32.86 0.34 5.34
CA ASN A 147 -34.25 0.71 5.66
C ASN A 147 -34.85 1.79 4.73
N GLY A 148 -34.78 1.55 3.42
CA GLY A 148 -35.30 2.45 2.38
C GLY A 148 -34.38 3.63 2.02
N VAL A 149 -33.17 3.70 2.59
CA VAL A 149 -32.18 4.75 2.29
C VAL A 149 -30.94 4.15 1.67
N VAL A 150 -30.43 4.76 0.60
CA VAL A 150 -29.11 4.48 0.03
C VAL A 150 -28.18 5.67 0.26
N TYR A 151 -27.03 5.40 0.85
CA TYR A 151 -25.97 6.36 1.11
C TYR A 151 -24.90 6.25 0.03
N ALA A 152 -24.56 7.38 -0.57
CA ALA A 152 -23.47 7.53 -1.52
C ALA A 152 -22.52 8.64 -1.06
N HIS A 153 -21.26 8.50 -1.42
CA HIS A 153 -20.17 9.29 -0.86
C HIS A 153 -19.34 9.93 -1.98
N ALA A 154 -18.94 11.18 -1.78
CA ALA A 154 -18.01 11.86 -2.66
C ALA A 154 -16.56 11.39 -2.40
N ALA A 155 -15.91 10.91 -3.45
CA ALA A 155 -14.55 10.37 -3.39
C ALA A 155 -13.45 11.42 -3.64
N ASP A 156 -13.79 12.54 -4.28
CA ASP A 156 -12.88 13.64 -4.60
C ASP A 156 -13.70 14.94 -4.71
N GLY A 157 -13.03 16.09 -4.76
CA GLY A 157 -13.62 17.41 -5.02
C GLY A 157 -13.22 18.45 -3.99
N ASP A 158 -13.43 19.73 -4.32
CA ASP A 158 -13.11 20.86 -3.44
C ASP A 158 -14.06 20.93 -2.23
N ARG A 159 -15.23 20.30 -2.34
CA ARG A 159 -16.17 20.07 -1.25
C ARG A 159 -16.89 18.74 -1.41
N GLY A 160 -16.55 17.76 -0.57
CA GLY A 160 -17.20 16.44 -0.59
C GLY A 160 -18.39 16.34 0.35
N ALA A 161 -19.46 15.68 -0.10
CA ALA A 161 -20.59 15.32 0.75
C ALA A 161 -20.84 13.81 0.79
N VAL A 162 -21.46 13.38 1.89
CA VAL A 162 -22.26 12.17 1.93
C VAL A 162 -23.70 12.55 1.58
N VAL A 163 -24.33 11.81 0.67
CA VAL A 163 -25.73 12.00 0.27
C VAL A 163 -26.54 10.76 0.58
N ALA A 164 -27.72 10.98 1.15
CA ALA A 164 -28.75 9.97 1.35
C ALA A 164 -29.87 10.16 0.34
N LEU A 165 -30.24 9.08 -0.33
CA LEU A 165 -31.32 9.04 -1.31
C LEU A 165 -32.34 7.99 -0.91
N ASP A 166 -33.59 8.18 -1.31
CA ASP A 166 -34.61 7.15 -1.18
C ASP A 166 -34.32 5.99 -2.14
N ALA A 167 -34.33 4.78 -1.61
CA ALA A 167 -33.99 3.58 -2.35
C ALA A 167 -35.00 3.23 -3.45
N SER A 168 -36.24 3.75 -3.38
CA SER A 168 -37.30 3.42 -4.32
C SER A 168 -37.15 4.13 -5.67
N ASP A 169 -36.74 5.41 -5.68
CA ASP A 169 -36.70 6.25 -6.87
C ASP A 169 -35.45 7.14 -6.99
N GLY A 170 -34.54 7.10 -6.00
CA GLY A 170 -33.33 7.90 -5.98
C GLY A 170 -33.54 9.37 -5.60
N HIS A 171 -34.71 9.76 -5.09
CA HIS A 171 -34.93 11.15 -4.69
C HIS A 171 -34.04 11.55 -3.51
N TYR A 172 -33.60 12.80 -3.51
CA TYR A 172 -32.77 13.36 -2.46
C TYR A 172 -33.49 13.40 -1.11
N LEU A 173 -32.84 12.90 -0.05
CA LEU A 173 -33.32 13.00 1.33
C LEU A 173 -32.53 14.05 2.12
N TRP A 174 -31.22 13.86 2.23
CA TRP A 174 -30.33 14.77 2.94
C TRP A 174 -28.89 14.61 2.42
N HIS A 175 -28.04 15.61 2.67
CA HIS A 175 -26.60 15.49 2.53
C HIS A 175 -25.88 16.13 3.72
N PHE A 176 -24.63 15.73 3.95
CA PHE A 176 -23.71 16.32 4.92
C PHE A 176 -22.38 16.61 4.24
N PHE A 177 -21.97 17.88 4.20
CA PHE A 177 -20.66 18.28 3.68
C PHE A 177 -19.56 18.11 4.73
N GLY A 178 -18.38 17.63 4.32
CA GLY A 178 -17.19 17.66 5.18
C GLY A 178 -16.68 19.09 5.40
N GLY A 179 -16.70 19.91 4.33
CA GLY A 179 -16.44 21.34 4.40
C GLY A 179 -17.67 22.16 4.84
N PRO A 180 -17.65 22.86 5.99
CA PRO A 180 -18.81 23.55 6.53
C PRO A 180 -19.10 24.86 5.79
N LYS A 181 -20.38 25.23 5.69
CA LYS A 181 -20.76 26.55 5.19
C LYS A 181 -20.49 27.60 6.26
N ARG A 182 -20.02 28.80 5.88
CA ARG A 182 -19.78 29.86 6.88
C ARG A 182 -21.02 30.22 7.68
N GLY A 183 -20.86 30.23 9.01
CA GLY A 183 -21.94 30.52 9.96
C GLY A 183 -22.92 29.38 10.17
N GLN A 184 -22.70 28.19 9.59
CA GLN A 184 -23.56 27.03 9.80
C GLN A 184 -23.36 26.49 11.21
N LEU A 185 -24.44 26.43 12.00
CA LEU A 185 -24.38 25.95 13.38
C LEU A 185 -24.78 24.49 13.48
N PHE A 186 -24.07 23.74 14.32
CA PHE A 186 -24.39 22.37 14.69
C PHE A 186 -24.55 22.27 16.21
N THR A 187 -25.53 21.49 16.67
CA THR A 187 -25.77 21.24 18.10
C THR A 187 -25.57 19.76 18.38
N GLY A 188 -24.59 19.43 19.22
CA GLY A 188 -24.30 18.06 19.63
C GLY A 188 -25.31 17.49 20.63
N LEU A 189 -25.21 16.18 20.89
CA LEU A 189 -26.00 15.49 21.92
C LEU A 189 -25.76 16.01 23.34
N ASP A 190 -24.63 16.67 23.57
CA ASP A 190 -24.28 17.35 24.82
C ASP A 190 -24.96 18.73 24.97
N GLY A 191 -25.71 19.18 23.94
CA GLY A 191 -26.37 20.48 23.90
C GLY A 191 -25.44 21.63 23.53
N VAL A 192 -24.18 21.36 23.20
CA VAL A 192 -23.21 22.38 22.78
C VAL A 192 -23.46 22.74 21.32
N THR A 193 -23.68 24.03 21.07
CA THR A 193 -23.78 24.59 19.72
C THR A 193 -22.46 25.21 19.32
N PHE A 194 -21.97 24.89 18.12
CA PHE A 194 -20.71 25.42 17.58
C PHE A 194 -20.83 25.70 16.08
N ASP A 195 -19.93 26.55 15.60
CA ASP A 195 -19.73 26.85 14.17
C ASP A 195 -18.41 26.22 13.71
N PRO A 196 -18.41 25.07 13.00
CA PRO A 196 -17.19 24.46 12.48
C PRO A 196 -16.47 25.36 11.48
N SER A 197 -17.15 26.26 10.77
CA SER A 197 -16.48 27.20 9.86
C SER A 197 -15.60 28.21 10.60
N ALA A 198 -15.81 28.41 11.90
CA ALA A 198 -14.98 29.27 12.73
C ALA A 198 -13.59 28.68 12.99
N THR A 199 -13.38 27.38 12.74
CA THR A 199 -12.05 26.75 12.76
C THR A 199 -11.31 26.85 11.43
N TRP A 200 -11.85 27.62 10.47
CA TRP A 200 -11.18 27.94 9.22
C TRP A 200 -10.81 29.41 9.19
N GLY A 201 -9.71 29.70 8.51
CA GLY A 201 -9.24 31.06 8.26
C GLY A 201 -10.30 31.94 7.59
N PRO A 202 -10.07 33.26 7.51
CA PRO A 202 -10.96 34.16 6.80
C PRO A 202 -11.05 33.82 5.31
N VAL A 203 -12.09 34.32 4.63
CA VAL A 203 -12.16 34.28 3.16
C VAL A 203 -10.95 35.00 2.60
N GLN A 204 -10.28 34.38 1.63
CA GLN A 204 -9.08 34.93 1.04
C GLN A 204 -9.39 36.18 0.20
N ALA A 205 -8.36 36.97 -0.10
CA ALA A 205 -8.52 38.25 -0.80
C ALA A 205 -9.07 38.11 -2.23
N ASP A 206 -8.89 36.94 -2.85
CA ASP A 206 -9.43 36.60 -4.17
C ASP A 206 -10.87 36.07 -4.12
N GLY A 207 -11.45 35.93 -2.92
CA GLY A 207 -12.79 35.42 -2.70
C GLY A 207 -12.85 33.92 -2.38
N THR A 208 -11.72 33.21 -2.42
CA THR A 208 -11.66 31.78 -2.09
C THR A 208 -12.05 31.53 -0.64
N ASP A 209 -13.02 30.65 -0.41
CA ASP A 209 -13.42 30.23 0.93
C ASP A 209 -12.99 28.80 1.24
N CYS A 210 -11.86 28.65 1.95
CA CYS A 210 -11.34 27.32 2.27
C CYS A 210 -12.30 26.44 3.07
N ALA A 211 -13.27 27.00 3.80
CA ALA A 211 -14.27 26.17 4.49
C ALA A 211 -15.17 25.41 3.50
N GLU A 212 -15.39 25.99 2.31
CA GLU A 212 -16.24 25.43 1.26
C GLU A 212 -15.45 24.86 0.07
N GLU A 213 -14.13 25.06 0.03
CA GLU A 213 -13.22 24.56 -1.01
C GLU A 213 -12.03 23.78 -0.43
N GLY A 214 -12.11 23.41 0.84
CA GLY A 214 -11.02 22.82 1.60
C GLY A 214 -10.81 21.33 1.38
N GLY A 215 -11.63 20.65 0.59
CA GLY A 215 -11.63 19.19 0.49
C GLY A 215 -12.53 18.53 1.53
N ALA A 216 -11.94 17.86 2.52
CA ALA A 216 -12.64 17.06 3.53
C ALA A 216 -13.63 16.07 2.88
N THR A 217 -13.12 15.24 1.97
CA THR A 217 -13.96 14.31 1.19
C THR A 217 -14.19 13.01 1.95
N SER A 218 -15.39 12.45 1.87
CA SER A 218 -15.76 11.20 2.53
C SER A 218 -15.50 10.02 1.61
N TRP A 219 -14.24 9.75 1.27
CA TRP A 219 -13.93 8.86 0.16
C TRP A 219 -14.00 7.36 0.50
N MET A 220 -14.60 7.00 1.63
CA MET A 220 -14.87 5.64 2.10
C MET A 220 -16.28 5.53 2.69
N HIS A 221 -16.85 4.31 2.70
CA HIS A 221 -18.23 4.10 3.12
C HIS A 221 -18.37 4.18 4.64
N GLY A 222 -19.52 4.67 5.13
CA GLY A 222 -19.83 4.73 6.56
C GLY A 222 -20.42 3.43 7.12
N ALA A 223 -20.74 3.46 8.41
CA ALA A 223 -21.45 2.40 9.14
C ALA A 223 -22.84 2.87 9.58
N VAL A 224 -23.76 1.92 9.74
CA VAL A 224 -25.09 2.15 10.29
C VAL A 224 -25.17 1.50 11.66
N ASP A 225 -25.41 2.31 12.68
CA ASP A 225 -25.84 1.83 14.00
C ASP A 225 -27.37 1.72 14.01
N THR A 226 -27.89 0.50 13.91
CA THR A 226 -29.33 0.25 13.87
C THR A 226 -30.02 0.46 15.22
N GLU A 227 -29.29 0.39 16.32
CA GLU A 227 -29.82 0.56 17.67
C GLU A 227 -29.97 2.04 18.03
N LEU A 228 -28.95 2.84 17.72
CA LEU A 228 -28.97 4.29 17.94
C LEU A 228 -29.67 5.06 16.81
N GLY A 229 -29.83 4.43 15.64
CA GLY A 229 -30.39 5.05 14.44
C GLY A 229 -29.42 6.02 13.77
N TYR A 230 -28.12 5.77 13.88
CA TYR A 230 -27.07 6.67 13.38
C TYR A 230 -26.46 6.17 12.07
N TYR A 231 -26.11 7.11 11.21
CA TYR A 231 -25.12 6.90 10.15
C TYR A 231 -23.81 7.55 10.61
N ILE A 232 -22.75 6.74 10.68
CA ILE A 232 -21.43 7.15 11.17
C ILE A 232 -20.47 7.12 9.99
N MET A 233 -19.84 8.25 9.69
CA MET A 233 -19.03 8.47 8.48
C MET A 233 -17.75 9.22 8.81
N THR A 234 -16.76 9.10 7.93
CA THR A 234 -15.44 9.71 8.08
C THR A 234 -15.17 10.68 6.94
N PHE A 235 -14.49 11.78 7.26
CA PHE A 235 -14.03 12.76 6.29
C PHE A 235 -12.50 12.82 6.31
N GLY A 236 -11.91 12.87 5.11
CA GLY A 236 -10.47 12.90 4.93
C GLY A 236 -9.87 14.29 5.08
N ASN A 237 -8.70 14.46 4.48
CA ASN A 237 -7.85 15.62 4.70
C ASN A 237 -8.40 16.94 4.14
N ALA A 238 -7.84 18.04 4.64
CA ALA A 238 -7.96 19.34 3.98
C ALA A 238 -6.93 19.44 2.82
N ARG A 239 -7.40 19.72 1.59
CA ARG A 239 -6.65 19.55 0.35
C ARG A 239 -6.66 20.75 -0.61
N SER A 240 -7.84 21.26 -0.98
CA SER A 240 -7.99 21.98 -2.26
C SER A 240 -7.67 23.49 -2.21
N CYS A 241 -7.70 24.14 -1.04
CA CYS A 241 -7.49 25.59 -0.92
C CYS A 241 -6.06 26.08 -1.20
N THR A 242 -5.09 25.16 -1.38
CA THR A 242 -3.75 25.41 -1.96
C THR A 242 -3.15 24.06 -2.37
N SER A 243 -2.93 23.18 -1.40
CA SER A 243 -2.63 21.75 -1.56
C SER A 243 -2.82 21.04 -0.21
N SER A 244 -2.76 19.71 -0.21
CA SER A 244 -2.69 18.93 1.03
C SER A 244 -1.44 19.28 1.86
N GLN A 245 -0.37 19.80 1.26
CA GLN A 245 0.93 20.07 1.90
C GLN A 245 1.17 21.52 2.30
N ASN A 246 0.31 22.44 1.86
CA ASN A 246 0.44 23.87 2.12
C ASN A 246 -0.87 24.40 2.70
N ALA A 247 -0.84 24.72 3.99
CA ALA A 247 -1.98 25.22 4.73
C ALA A 247 -1.91 26.71 5.05
N SER A 248 -0.94 27.45 4.49
CA SER A 248 -0.76 28.88 4.72
C SER A 248 -2.02 29.72 4.44
N GLY A 249 -2.86 29.27 3.50
CA GLY A 249 -4.15 29.90 3.18
C GLY A 249 -5.34 29.46 4.04
N ARG A 250 -5.19 28.47 4.93
CA ARG A 250 -6.28 27.84 5.70
C ARG A 250 -5.95 27.63 7.20
N PRO A 251 -5.59 28.69 7.95
CA PRO A 251 -5.31 28.54 9.39
C PRO A 251 -6.50 27.97 10.18
N GLY A 252 -6.20 27.30 11.30
CA GLY A 252 -7.19 26.69 12.21
C GLY A 252 -7.39 25.19 11.98
N ASP A 253 -8.14 24.53 12.87
CA ASP A 253 -8.24 23.06 12.89
C ASP A 253 -8.93 22.44 11.67
N ASN A 254 -9.61 23.26 10.86
CA ASN A 254 -10.23 22.86 9.59
C ASN A 254 -11.36 21.81 9.70
N LEU A 255 -12.22 21.88 10.73
CA LEU A 255 -13.37 20.97 10.86
C LEU A 255 -14.30 21.00 9.64
N PHE A 256 -14.74 19.89 9.07
CA PHE A 256 -14.64 18.51 9.56
C PHE A 256 -13.60 17.68 8.79
N SER A 257 -12.43 18.22 8.45
CA SER A 257 -11.34 17.37 7.94
C SER A 257 -10.85 16.40 9.02
N ASP A 258 -10.43 15.20 8.62
CA ASP A 258 -9.92 14.13 9.49
C ASP A 258 -10.82 13.85 10.69
N THR A 259 -12.12 13.82 10.42
CA THR A 259 -13.16 13.77 11.44
C THR A 259 -14.11 12.58 11.22
N LEU A 260 -14.39 11.86 12.31
CA LEU A 260 -15.51 10.93 12.42
C LEU A 260 -16.77 11.72 12.81
N VAL A 261 -17.85 11.59 12.05
CA VAL A 261 -19.12 12.29 12.27
C VAL A 261 -20.26 11.28 12.38
N ALA A 262 -21.13 11.46 13.37
CA ALA A 262 -22.40 10.75 13.45
C ALA A 262 -23.57 11.69 13.18
N VAL A 263 -24.50 11.23 12.34
CA VAL A 263 -25.77 11.87 12.05
C VAL A 263 -26.93 10.90 12.26
N ASP A 264 -28.13 11.42 12.43
CA ASP A 264 -29.36 10.63 12.31
C ASP A 264 -29.44 10.02 10.90
N ALA A 265 -29.60 8.69 10.82
CA ALA A 265 -29.53 7.96 9.56
C ALA A 265 -30.63 8.38 8.56
N LYS A 266 -31.78 8.86 9.04
CA LYS A 266 -32.93 9.20 8.20
C LYS A 266 -32.98 10.68 7.81
N THR A 267 -32.53 11.55 8.70
CA THR A 267 -32.70 13.01 8.56
C THR A 267 -31.40 13.77 8.31
N GLY A 268 -30.24 13.14 8.52
CA GLY A 268 -28.94 13.81 8.43
C GLY A 268 -28.65 14.77 9.59
N ALA A 269 -29.50 14.80 10.62
CA ALA A 269 -29.33 15.66 11.78
C ALA A 269 -28.08 15.26 12.59
N PHE A 270 -27.15 16.20 12.77
CA PHE A 270 -25.91 16.01 13.52
C PHE A 270 -26.12 15.48 14.94
N LYS A 271 -25.20 14.63 15.40
CA LYS A 271 -25.20 14.05 16.75
C LYS A 271 -23.91 14.37 17.51
N TRP A 272 -22.77 13.99 16.95
CA TRP A 272 -21.45 14.21 17.54
C TRP A 272 -20.38 14.10 16.45
N HIS A 273 -19.17 14.59 16.77
CA HIS A 273 -17.99 14.40 15.94
C HIS A 273 -16.75 14.14 16.80
N TYR A 274 -15.71 13.57 16.20
CA TYR A 274 -14.38 13.41 16.78
C TYR A 274 -13.32 13.66 15.70
N GLN A 275 -12.51 14.70 15.86
CA GLN A 275 -11.40 15.00 14.96
C GLN A 275 -10.12 14.31 15.44
N SER A 276 -9.49 13.52 14.57
CA SER A 276 -8.25 12.78 14.88
C SER A 276 -6.97 13.49 14.47
N ILE A 277 -7.05 14.50 13.61
CA ILE A 277 -5.89 15.30 13.19
C ILE A 277 -6.34 16.74 13.10
N HIS A 278 -5.68 17.59 13.86
CA HIS A 278 -5.91 19.02 13.83
C HIS A 278 -5.06 19.63 12.70
N HIS A 279 -5.69 20.45 11.85
CA HIS A 279 -4.97 21.21 10.82
C HIS A 279 -4.05 20.32 9.95
N ASP A 280 -4.61 19.30 9.30
CA ASP A 280 -3.82 18.35 8.52
C ASP A 280 -3.07 19.05 7.37
N VAL A 281 -1.74 18.85 7.31
CA VAL A 281 -0.86 19.32 6.23
C VAL A 281 -0.10 18.17 5.56
N TRP A 282 -0.47 16.93 5.86
CA TRP A 282 0.26 15.72 5.52
C TRP A 282 -0.54 14.79 4.60
N ASP A 283 -1.79 15.09 4.26
CA ASP A 283 -2.67 14.17 3.50
C ASP A 283 -2.99 12.90 4.31
N MET A 284 -3.13 13.05 5.63
CA MET A 284 -3.24 11.96 6.60
C MET A 284 -4.70 11.56 6.84
N ASP A 285 -5.45 11.36 5.76
CA ASP A 285 -6.84 10.89 5.82
C ASP A 285 -7.02 9.71 6.78
N ASN A 286 -7.69 9.98 7.89
CA ASN A 286 -8.24 8.93 8.74
C ASN A 286 -9.65 8.63 8.25
N VAL A 287 -9.77 7.88 7.15
CA VAL A 287 -11.06 7.59 6.51
C VAL A 287 -11.43 6.11 6.47
N HIS A 288 -10.73 5.29 7.24
CA HIS A 288 -11.09 3.89 7.33
C HIS A 288 -12.60 3.73 7.65
N PRO A 289 -13.36 2.85 6.97
CA PRO A 289 -14.78 2.60 7.26
C PRO A 289 -15.02 2.25 8.73
N PRO A 290 -15.68 3.10 9.52
CA PRO A 290 -15.73 2.94 10.96
C PRO A 290 -16.30 1.57 11.33
N THR A 291 -15.59 0.82 12.16
CA THR A 291 -16.00 -0.53 12.57
C THR A 291 -16.69 -0.44 13.94
N LEU A 292 -17.95 -0.85 14.02
CA LEU A 292 -18.77 -0.78 15.22
C LEU A 292 -18.69 -2.08 16.01
N ALA A 293 -18.47 -2.00 17.32
CA ALA A 293 -18.45 -3.18 18.20
C ALA A 293 -18.98 -2.85 19.59
N ASP A 294 -19.47 -3.86 20.29
CA ASP A 294 -19.78 -3.77 21.71
C ASP A 294 -18.67 -4.53 22.44
N ILE A 295 -17.90 -3.82 23.26
CA ILE A 295 -16.69 -4.34 23.91
C ILE A 295 -16.75 -4.12 25.41
N THR A 296 -15.93 -4.83 26.17
CA THR A 296 -15.82 -4.65 27.63
C THR A 296 -14.54 -3.91 27.98
N VAL A 297 -14.64 -2.67 28.45
CA VAL A 297 -13.50 -1.87 28.94
C VAL A 297 -13.65 -1.66 30.43
N ASP A 298 -12.63 -2.01 31.21
CA ASP A 298 -12.64 -1.94 32.68
C ASP A 298 -13.88 -2.59 33.32
N GLY A 299 -14.32 -3.73 32.76
CA GLY A 299 -15.49 -4.47 33.24
C GLY A 299 -16.84 -3.83 32.90
N LYS A 300 -16.89 -2.80 32.04
CA LYS A 300 -18.11 -2.16 31.56
C LYS A 300 -18.29 -2.36 30.06
N GLU A 301 -19.49 -2.73 29.65
CA GLU A 301 -19.84 -2.75 28.23
C GLU A 301 -19.84 -1.34 27.65
N ARG A 302 -19.21 -1.18 26.49
CA ARG A 302 -19.10 0.07 25.74
C ARG A 302 -19.45 -0.18 24.29
N LYS A 303 -20.32 0.67 23.74
CA LYS A 303 -20.64 0.71 22.32
C LYS A 303 -19.61 1.58 21.62
N VAL A 304 -18.73 0.97 20.83
CA VAL A 304 -17.59 1.66 20.25
C VAL A 304 -17.63 1.70 18.72
N ALA A 305 -16.92 2.66 18.17
CA ALA A 305 -16.48 2.74 16.78
C ALA A 305 -14.94 2.82 16.76
N PHE A 306 -14.31 1.89 16.03
CA PHE A 306 -12.89 1.96 15.72
C PHE A 306 -12.67 2.92 14.55
N TYR A 307 -11.82 3.93 14.75
CA TYR A 307 -11.55 5.03 13.81
C TYR A 307 -10.04 5.29 13.64
N GLY A 308 -9.59 5.67 12.45
CA GLY A 308 -8.18 5.94 12.14
C GLY A 308 -7.93 5.94 10.63
N SER A 309 -6.65 5.91 10.22
CA SER A 309 -6.08 5.01 9.21
C SER A 309 -4.61 5.34 8.90
N LYS A 310 -4.34 6.38 8.10
CA LYS A 310 -3.01 6.66 7.50
C LYS A 310 -1.94 7.01 8.53
N SER A 311 -2.35 7.61 9.65
CA SER A 311 -1.45 7.92 10.76
C SER A 311 -0.91 6.67 11.48
N GLY A 312 -1.42 5.48 11.17
CA GLY A 312 -1.07 4.26 11.90
C GLY A 312 -1.59 4.24 13.34
N HIS A 313 -2.41 5.23 13.72
CA HIS A 313 -3.12 5.27 15.00
C HIS A 313 -4.54 4.74 14.83
N GLN A 314 -5.05 4.16 15.91
CA GLN A 314 -6.46 3.83 16.02
C GLN A 314 -7.05 4.44 17.28
N PHE A 315 -8.16 5.14 17.08
CA PHE A 315 -8.99 5.73 18.11
C PHE A 315 -10.20 4.82 18.36
N VAL A 316 -10.47 4.53 19.64
CA VAL A 316 -11.65 3.77 20.07
C VAL A 316 -12.65 4.76 20.63
N ILE A 317 -13.70 5.06 19.86
CA ILE A 317 -14.65 6.14 20.15
C ILE A 317 -15.97 5.56 20.66
N ASP A 318 -16.52 6.10 21.75
CA ASP A 318 -17.85 5.76 22.23
C ASP A 318 -18.89 6.29 21.25
N ARG A 319 -19.54 5.38 20.51
CA ARG A 319 -20.44 5.78 19.42
C ARG A 319 -21.76 6.39 19.90
N THR A 320 -22.00 6.42 21.21
CA THR A 320 -23.17 7.10 21.80
C THR A 320 -22.95 8.60 21.97
N ASN A 321 -21.70 9.06 22.02
CA ASN A 321 -21.39 10.46 22.38
C ASN A 321 -20.14 11.06 21.73
N GLY A 322 -19.38 10.28 20.95
CA GLY A 322 -18.20 10.74 20.21
C GLY A 322 -16.93 10.92 21.03
N LYS A 323 -16.89 10.46 22.30
CA LYS A 323 -15.70 10.60 23.16
C LYS A 323 -14.82 9.34 23.13
N PRO A 324 -13.49 9.48 23.25
CA PRO A 324 -12.60 8.32 23.39
C PRO A 324 -12.99 7.43 24.58
N VAL A 325 -12.94 6.12 24.37
CA VAL A 325 -13.07 5.10 25.42
C VAL A 325 -11.71 4.77 26.03
N LEU A 326 -10.68 4.71 25.19
CA LEU A 326 -9.30 4.54 25.60
C LEU A 326 -8.61 5.91 25.71
N PRO A 327 -7.56 6.04 26.53
CA PRO A 327 -6.85 7.31 26.71
C PRO A 327 -6.31 7.87 25.38
N VAL A 328 -6.63 9.14 25.14
CA VAL A 328 -6.05 9.97 24.07
C VAL A 328 -5.55 11.25 24.71
N THR A 329 -4.32 11.64 24.37
CA THR A 329 -3.67 12.82 24.92
C THR A 329 -3.31 13.80 23.83
N GLU A 330 -3.52 15.10 24.07
CA GLU A 330 -2.94 16.17 23.26
C GLU A 330 -1.42 16.20 23.46
N GLN A 331 -0.67 15.78 22.46
CA GLN A 331 0.79 15.73 22.50
C GLN A 331 1.37 16.94 21.76
N PRO A 332 2.30 17.69 22.37
CA PRO A 332 3.00 18.77 21.69
C PRO A 332 3.75 18.29 20.44
N VAL A 333 3.63 19.04 19.35
CA VAL A 333 4.33 18.76 18.07
C VAL A 333 5.14 19.98 17.62
N ILE A 334 6.11 19.77 16.74
CA ILE A 334 6.85 20.87 16.10
C ILE A 334 5.86 21.66 15.23
N THR A 335 5.96 22.99 15.26
CA THR A 335 5.09 23.86 14.43
C THR A 335 5.91 24.71 13.47
N ASP A 336 5.39 24.94 12.27
CA ASP A 336 5.92 25.92 11.32
C ASP A 336 4.98 27.13 11.23
N SER A 337 5.50 28.31 11.56
CA SER A 337 4.73 29.57 11.58
C SER A 337 4.14 29.97 10.22
N ARG A 338 4.64 29.42 9.11
CA ARG A 338 4.10 29.65 7.76
C ARG A 338 2.90 28.77 7.43
N GLN A 339 2.82 27.59 8.05
CA GLN A 339 1.74 26.62 7.82
C GLN A 339 0.54 26.88 8.74
N HIS A 340 0.75 27.52 9.90
CA HIS A 340 -0.25 27.65 10.96
C HIS A 340 -0.60 26.33 11.66
N ASN A 341 0.38 25.43 11.77
CA ASN A 341 0.22 24.18 12.53
C ASN A 341 -0.31 24.46 13.94
N THR A 342 -1.21 23.59 14.39
CA THR A 342 -1.59 23.52 15.80
C THR A 342 -0.39 23.11 16.67
N PRO A 343 -0.27 23.60 17.92
CA PRO A 343 0.81 23.21 18.82
C PRO A 343 0.69 21.77 19.35
N THR A 344 -0.47 21.12 19.23
CA THR A 344 -0.68 19.74 19.72
C THR A 344 -1.48 18.88 18.74
N GLN A 345 -1.31 17.56 18.82
CA GLN A 345 -2.13 16.57 18.11
C GLN A 345 -2.71 15.53 19.08
N PRO A 346 -3.94 15.03 18.84
CA PRO A 346 -4.52 13.99 19.66
C PRO A 346 -3.86 12.64 19.31
N MET A 347 -3.27 11.99 20.32
CA MET A 347 -2.59 10.70 20.15
C MET A 347 -3.11 9.64 21.13
N PRO A 348 -3.55 8.45 20.67
CA PRO A 348 -3.98 7.35 21.54
C PRO A 348 -2.78 6.81 22.33
N GLU A 349 -2.83 6.71 23.66
CA GLU A 349 -1.67 6.34 24.48
C GLU A 349 -0.98 5.03 24.04
N THR A 350 -1.75 4.06 23.55
CA THR A 350 -1.23 2.82 22.95
C THR A 350 -1.10 2.95 21.43
N ARG A 351 0.09 2.72 20.88
CA ARG A 351 0.39 2.89 19.45
C ARG A 351 0.39 1.56 18.69
N LEU A 352 -0.29 1.52 17.54
CA LEU A 352 -0.25 0.35 16.65
C LEU A 352 1.02 0.30 15.81
N LEU A 353 1.51 1.46 15.35
CA LEU A 353 2.74 1.62 14.57
C LEU A 353 3.61 2.73 15.19
N PRO A 354 4.93 2.73 14.92
CA PRO A 354 5.83 3.77 15.43
C PRO A 354 5.46 5.17 14.91
N ASP A 355 5.58 6.17 15.78
CA ASP A 355 5.35 7.58 15.43
C ASP A 355 6.55 8.18 14.66
N CYS A 356 7.73 7.57 14.72
CA CYS A 356 8.92 8.06 14.05
C CYS A 356 9.65 6.90 13.37
N VAL A 357 10.32 7.23 12.26
CA VAL A 357 11.25 6.30 11.59
C VAL A 357 12.37 5.94 12.57
N VAL A 358 12.64 4.65 12.78
CA VAL A 358 13.71 4.21 13.68
C VAL A 358 15.06 4.61 13.09
N TRP A 359 15.80 5.45 13.82
CA TRP A 359 17.17 5.89 13.54
C TRP A 359 18.19 4.76 13.76
N GLU A 360 18.05 3.63 13.06
CA GLU A 360 19.03 2.54 13.15
C GLU A 360 20.35 2.97 12.52
N LYS A 361 21.45 2.72 13.23
CA LYS A 361 22.82 2.91 12.72
C LYS A 361 22.97 2.20 11.37
N LEU A 362 23.76 2.80 10.47
CA LEU A 362 24.27 2.10 9.29
C LEU A 362 25.29 1.05 9.77
N ASP A 363 24.81 -0.08 10.27
CA ASP A 363 25.65 -1.24 10.60
C ASP A 363 25.85 -2.05 9.31
N PRO A 364 27.09 -2.37 8.90
CA PRO A 364 27.35 -3.24 7.75
C PRO A 364 26.79 -4.67 7.93
N ASP A 365 26.52 -5.09 9.17
CA ASP A 365 25.83 -6.34 9.50
C ASP A 365 24.30 -6.14 9.71
N ASN A 366 23.81 -4.89 9.85
CA ASN A 366 22.37 -4.61 9.84
C ASN A 366 21.82 -4.95 8.46
N ILE A 367 20.60 -5.49 8.43
CA ILE A 367 19.90 -5.89 7.21
C ILE A 367 19.78 -4.68 6.27
N PRO A 368 20.59 -4.60 5.19
CA PRO A 368 20.42 -3.56 4.19
C PRO A 368 19.05 -3.77 3.57
N GLY A 369 18.15 -2.85 3.85
CA GLY A 369 16.77 -2.92 3.39
C GLY A 369 15.70 -3.30 4.41
N ASN A 370 15.95 -3.09 5.71
CA ASN A 370 14.86 -2.94 6.66
C ASN A 370 13.86 -1.87 6.14
N PRO A 371 12.58 -2.20 5.91
CA PRO A 371 11.61 -1.25 5.36
C PRO A 371 11.30 -0.07 6.27
N TRP A 372 11.64 -0.16 7.56
CA TRP A 372 11.46 0.91 8.54
C TRP A 372 12.67 1.83 8.67
N ARG A 373 13.68 1.66 7.83
CA ARG A 373 14.89 2.47 7.83
C ARG A 373 14.74 3.68 6.91
N GLY A 374 14.85 4.88 7.49
CA GLY A 374 14.84 6.13 6.74
C GLY A 374 16.08 6.30 5.86
N VAL A 375 15.98 7.13 4.82
CA VAL A 375 17.16 7.66 4.16
C VAL A 375 17.78 8.72 5.09
N PRO A 376 19.08 8.64 5.45
CA PRO A 376 19.72 9.57 6.38
C PRO A 376 19.45 11.03 6.07
N ASN A 377 19.65 11.43 4.82
CA ASN A 377 19.57 12.81 4.40
C ASN A 377 18.16 13.24 3.98
N TYR A 378 17.05 12.59 4.32
CA TYR A 378 15.71 13.16 4.10
C TYR A 378 15.15 13.94 5.30
N ASN A 379 15.74 13.77 6.48
CA ASN A 379 15.38 14.54 7.69
C ASN A 379 16.58 15.30 8.30
N GLY A 380 17.62 15.59 7.51
CA GLY A 380 18.78 16.40 7.93
C GLY A 380 19.96 15.62 8.49
N TYR A 381 19.90 14.29 8.52
CA TYR A 381 20.95 13.45 9.09
C TYR A 381 21.92 12.96 8.03
N GLN A 382 23.17 12.75 8.43
CA GLN A 382 24.21 12.19 7.59
C GLN A 382 25.03 11.23 8.42
N ALA A 383 25.55 10.19 7.79
CA ALA A 383 26.53 9.34 8.42
C ALA A 383 27.82 10.15 8.65
N ASP A 384 28.34 10.13 9.87
CA ASP A 384 29.69 10.58 10.15
C ASP A 384 30.73 9.56 9.67
N ALA A 385 32.01 9.80 9.98
CA ALA A 385 33.10 8.92 9.56
C ALA A 385 33.01 7.51 10.16
N ASP A 386 32.27 7.33 11.26
CA ASP A 386 32.09 6.06 11.97
C ASP A 386 30.74 5.39 11.63
N GLY A 387 30.01 5.96 10.66
CA GLY A 387 28.71 5.47 10.19
C GLY A 387 27.53 5.85 11.09
N ASP A 388 27.77 6.67 12.11
CA ASP A 388 26.72 7.13 13.02
C ASP A 388 25.91 8.26 12.37
N LEU A 389 24.59 8.16 12.46
CA LEU A 389 23.70 9.19 11.91
C LEU A 389 23.71 10.41 12.82
N VAL A 390 24.37 11.48 12.36
CA VAL A 390 24.43 12.76 13.05
C VAL A 390 23.66 13.81 12.28
N LEU A 391 22.95 14.69 13.01
CA LEU A 391 22.31 15.85 12.41
C LEU A 391 23.37 16.75 11.80
N ASN A 392 23.21 17.09 10.52
CA ASN A 392 24.04 18.08 9.86
C ASN A 392 23.35 19.46 9.89
N PRO A 393 23.90 20.46 10.63
CA PRO A 393 23.32 21.80 10.69
C PRO A 393 23.38 22.56 9.36
N ASP A 394 24.27 22.18 8.44
CA ASP A 394 24.32 22.72 7.08
C ASP A 394 23.37 21.97 6.11
N SER A 395 22.52 21.07 6.61
CA SER A 395 21.60 20.31 5.75
C SER A 395 20.49 21.18 5.15
N TYR A 396 19.81 20.64 4.14
CA TYR A 396 18.72 21.32 3.42
C TYR A 396 17.48 21.63 4.29
N VAL A 397 17.37 21.11 5.52
CA VAL A 397 16.27 21.50 6.43
C VAL A 397 16.49 22.87 7.09
N SER A 398 17.71 23.42 7.06
CA SER A 398 18.07 24.74 7.64
C SER A 398 17.25 25.90 7.06
N VAL A 399 16.75 25.79 5.83
CA VAL A 399 15.94 26.83 5.19
C VAL A 399 14.60 27.06 5.92
N ASP A 400 14.11 26.05 6.62
CA ASP A 400 12.85 26.11 7.34
C ASP A 400 13.03 26.44 8.83
N GLU A 401 14.23 26.24 9.39
CA GLU A 401 14.55 26.43 10.81
C GLU A 401 14.10 27.77 11.41
N PRO A 402 14.25 28.93 10.72
CA PRO A 402 13.79 30.22 11.27
C PRO A 402 12.29 30.32 11.54
N PHE A 403 11.49 29.41 10.98
CA PHE A 403 10.03 29.41 11.10
C PHE A 403 9.51 28.34 12.07
N LEU A 404 10.40 27.47 12.56
CA LEU A 404 10.05 26.35 13.42
C LEU A 404 9.99 26.77 14.89
N SER A 405 9.04 26.18 15.60
CA SER A 405 8.99 26.20 17.06
C SER A 405 8.93 24.77 17.59
N TYR A 406 9.79 24.48 18.56
CA TYR A 406 10.00 23.16 19.12
C TYR A 406 9.34 23.05 20.51
N PRO A 407 8.58 21.98 20.79
CA PRO A 407 8.07 21.71 22.12
C PRO A 407 9.15 21.68 23.21
N ALA A 408 8.78 22.03 24.44
CA ALA A 408 9.70 21.96 25.57
C ALA A 408 10.23 20.53 25.76
N GLY A 409 11.56 20.37 25.76
CA GLY A 409 12.22 19.06 25.88
C GLY A 409 12.48 18.34 24.55
N SER A 410 12.05 18.90 23.41
CA SER A 410 12.48 18.46 22.08
C SER A 410 13.75 19.22 21.66
N SER A 411 14.67 18.53 20.98
CA SER A 411 15.87 19.13 20.40
C SER A 411 15.51 19.89 19.12
N GLY A 412 16.23 20.98 18.83
CA GLY A 412 15.96 21.89 17.71
C GLY A 412 16.22 21.33 16.31
N HIS A 413 15.70 20.14 15.98
CA HIS A 413 15.76 19.52 14.66
C HIS A 413 14.53 18.66 14.35
N ARG A 414 14.23 18.44 13.06
CA ARG A 414 13.13 17.58 12.59
C ARG A 414 13.60 16.12 12.51
N GLU A 415 12.89 15.22 13.17
CA GLU A 415 13.23 13.78 13.20
C GLU A 415 12.49 13.00 12.08
N GLY A 416 11.57 13.66 11.35
CA GLY A 416 10.64 13.00 10.42
C GLY A 416 9.64 12.12 11.14
N CYS A 417 9.28 12.52 12.35
CA CYS A 417 8.17 11.92 13.08
C CYS A 417 6.84 12.28 12.41
N LEU A 418 5.83 11.47 12.69
CA LEU A 418 4.43 11.73 12.40
C LEU A 418 4.09 13.12 12.94
N TYR A 419 3.54 13.96 12.06
CA TYR A 419 3.21 15.36 12.29
C TYR A 419 4.38 16.35 12.39
N ASP A 420 5.60 15.96 12.05
CA ASP A 420 6.65 16.96 11.81
C ASP A 420 6.23 17.85 10.64
N PRO A 421 6.29 19.19 10.76
CA PRO A 421 5.84 20.08 9.71
C PRO A 421 6.87 20.10 8.57
N GLN A 422 6.37 20.23 7.35
CA GLN A 422 7.16 20.44 6.13
C GLN A 422 6.91 21.85 5.58
N TYR A 423 7.82 22.40 4.77
CA TYR A 423 7.49 23.55 3.92
C TYR A 423 8.40 23.60 2.68
N LEU A 424 9.51 24.33 2.68
CA LEU A 424 10.38 24.38 1.49
C LEU A 424 11.23 23.12 1.35
N ALA A 425 11.66 22.55 2.47
CA ALA A 425 12.44 21.33 2.50
C ALA A 425 11.54 20.08 2.55
N PRO A 426 11.85 19.03 1.76
CA PRO A 426 11.19 17.74 1.88
C PRO A 426 11.51 17.09 3.22
N ILE A 427 10.48 16.59 3.92
CA ILE A 427 10.60 15.80 5.15
C ILE A 427 9.98 14.43 4.92
N LEU A 428 10.73 13.37 5.20
CA LEU A 428 10.29 11.98 5.06
C LEU A 428 9.61 11.50 6.35
N SER A 429 8.33 11.15 6.25
CA SER A 429 7.56 10.60 7.36
C SER A 429 7.26 9.12 7.17
N THR A 430 7.19 8.38 8.28
CA THR A 430 6.54 7.07 8.37
C THR A 430 5.87 6.92 9.76
N THR A 431 4.61 6.48 9.88
CA THR A 431 3.70 6.24 8.75
C THR A 431 3.46 7.54 7.96
N SER A 432 3.01 7.39 6.72
CA SER A 432 2.80 8.49 5.79
C SER A 432 1.37 8.45 5.24
N GLN A 433 1.02 9.37 4.35
CA GLN A 433 -0.24 9.32 3.62
C GLN A 433 -0.48 8.07 2.76
N ASN A 434 0.54 7.25 2.48
CA ASN A 434 0.37 5.93 1.84
C ASN A 434 0.65 4.78 2.82
N GLY A 435 0.95 5.06 4.09
CA GLY A 435 1.25 4.09 5.13
C GLY A 435 0.09 3.95 6.13
N GLY A 436 0.34 3.29 7.26
CA GLY A 436 -0.73 3.01 8.22
C GLY A 436 -1.74 2.06 7.59
N GLY A 437 -3.05 2.28 7.78
CA GLY A 437 -4.10 1.42 7.23
C GLY A 437 -4.70 1.88 5.89
N ASP A 438 -4.37 3.08 5.41
CA ASP A 438 -4.97 3.78 4.26
C ASP A 438 -6.48 3.52 4.07
N TRP A 439 -6.93 2.68 3.12
CA TRP A 439 -8.36 2.41 2.88
C TRP A 439 -8.79 0.95 3.01
N SER A 440 -7.93 0.09 3.51
CA SER A 440 -8.30 -1.30 3.81
C SER A 440 -9.37 -1.33 4.90
N ASN A 441 -10.41 -2.16 4.74
CA ASN A 441 -11.36 -2.45 5.82
C ASN A 441 -10.66 -3.18 6.97
N ASN A 442 -11.16 -3.04 8.20
CA ASN A 442 -10.74 -3.83 9.35
C ASN A 442 -11.68 -5.03 9.46
N SER A 443 -11.28 -5.97 10.31
CA SER A 443 -12.19 -6.99 10.83
C SER A 443 -12.16 -6.95 12.35
N TYR A 444 -13.29 -7.19 12.99
CA TYR A 444 -13.40 -7.34 14.45
C TYR A 444 -14.02 -8.70 14.75
N SER A 445 -13.31 -9.52 15.54
CA SER A 445 -13.82 -10.81 15.98
C SER A 445 -14.29 -10.76 17.42
N HIS A 446 -15.56 -11.13 17.62
CA HIS A 446 -16.16 -11.28 18.96
C HIS A 446 -15.57 -12.46 19.73
N SER A 447 -15.02 -13.48 19.04
CA SER A 447 -14.46 -14.67 19.70
C SER A 447 -13.10 -14.38 20.34
N THR A 448 -12.24 -13.63 19.63
CA THR A 448 -10.90 -13.29 20.10
C THR A 448 -10.84 -11.94 20.80
N ASN A 449 -11.88 -11.10 20.65
CA ASN A 449 -11.89 -9.69 21.05
C ASN A 449 -10.76 -8.87 20.41
N LEU A 450 -10.30 -9.29 19.23
CA LEU A 450 -9.24 -8.62 18.48
C LEU A 450 -9.81 -7.86 17.28
N VAL A 451 -9.18 -6.73 16.98
CA VAL A 451 -9.35 -6.03 15.70
C VAL A 451 -8.12 -6.28 14.84
N TYR A 452 -8.37 -6.63 13.57
CA TYR A 452 -7.36 -6.98 12.59
C TYR A 452 -7.16 -5.80 11.64
N PHE A 453 -5.95 -5.25 11.66
CA PHE A 453 -5.57 -4.02 11.00
C PHE A 453 -4.48 -4.31 9.95
N PRO A 454 -4.84 -4.30 8.65
CA PRO A 454 -3.85 -4.29 7.57
C PRO A 454 -3.05 -3.00 7.62
N TYR A 455 -1.74 -3.07 7.40
CA TYR A 455 -0.91 -1.88 7.36
C TYR A 455 0.11 -1.85 6.22
N GLY A 456 0.57 -0.63 5.93
CA GLY A 456 1.63 -0.29 5.02
C GLY A 456 2.73 0.52 5.70
N ALA A 457 3.97 0.27 5.30
CA ALA A 457 5.18 0.96 5.70
C ALA A 457 5.79 1.58 4.44
N ASN A 458 5.28 2.76 4.07
CA ASN A 458 5.67 3.48 2.87
C ASN A 458 6.22 4.86 3.27
N PRO A 459 7.55 5.07 3.31
CA PRO A 459 8.10 6.38 3.60
C PRO A 459 7.79 7.40 2.50
N VAL A 460 7.25 8.56 2.87
CA VAL A 460 6.92 9.62 1.90
C VAL A 460 7.40 10.99 2.34
N ALA A 461 8.03 11.69 1.39
CA ALA A 461 8.52 13.03 1.58
C ALA A 461 7.45 14.07 1.24
N HIS A 462 7.24 15.04 2.12
CA HIS A 462 6.28 16.13 1.96
C HIS A 462 6.99 17.48 1.92
N TYR A 463 6.50 18.40 1.08
CA TYR A 463 6.93 19.79 0.99
C TYR A 463 5.90 20.62 0.20
N ASP A 464 6.01 21.94 0.26
CA ASP A 464 5.23 22.90 -0.52
C ASP A 464 5.58 22.78 -2.02
N GLY A 465 4.63 22.27 -2.80
CA GLY A 465 4.81 21.92 -4.20
C GLY A 465 5.02 20.43 -4.46
N ALA A 466 4.95 19.58 -3.44
CA ALA A 466 4.72 18.15 -3.64
C ALA A 466 3.30 17.93 -4.23
N ALA A 467 3.11 16.82 -4.95
CA ALA A 467 1.76 16.35 -5.24
C ALA A 467 1.07 15.96 -3.92
N ALA A 468 -0.27 15.92 -3.90
CA ALA A 468 -1.04 15.58 -2.70
C ALA A 468 -0.58 14.27 -2.02
N ASN A 469 -0.19 13.25 -2.79
CA ASN A 469 0.33 11.97 -2.28
C ASN A 469 1.83 12.02 -1.96
N GLY A 470 2.38 13.22 -1.78
CA GLY A 470 3.80 13.49 -1.52
C GLY A 470 4.73 12.90 -2.57
N LEU A 471 5.98 12.72 -2.17
CA LEU A 471 7.01 12.04 -2.93
C LEU A 471 7.49 10.80 -2.16
N ARG A 472 6.94 9.61 -2.45
CA ARG A 472 7.50 8.34 -1.90
C ARG A 472 9.02 8.33 -2.16
N ALA A 473 9.83 8.04 -1.16
CA ALA A 473 11.28 8.17 -1.33
C ALA A 473 11.79 7.16 -2.37
N ILE A 474 12.61 7.64 -3.32
CA ILE A 474 13.16 6.80 -4.39
C ILE A 474 14.15 5.80 -3.78
N GLY A 475 14.11 4.54 -4.23
CA GLY A 475 14.96 3.46 -3.72
C GLY A 475 14.50 2.84 -2.40
N GLN A 476 13.52 3.45 -1.72
CA GLN A 476 12.96 2.94 -0.45
C GLN A 476 11.97 1.81 -0.68
N TYR A 477 11.84 0.95 0.33
CA TYR A 477 10.87 -0.13 0.33
C TYR A 477 9.45 0.37 0.50
N GLN A 478 8.54 -0.39 -0.09
CA GLN A 478 7.11 -0.27 0.03
C GLN A 478 6.62 -1.62 0.56
N THR A 479 6.41 -1.73 1.86
CA THR A 479 6.06 -3.00 2.53
C THR A 479 4.89 -2.78 3.48
N GLY A 480 4.56 -3.75 4.32
CA GLY A 480 3.44 -3.64 5.22
C GLY A 480 3.25 -4.91 6.03
N GLY A 481 2.00 -5.34 6.17
CA GLY A 481 1.61 -6.58 6.80
C GLY A 481 0.23 -6.47 7.42
N ILE A 482 -0.05 -7.35 8.38
CA ILE A 482 -1.27 -7.31 9.18
C ILE A 482 -0.92 -7.45 10.66
N LEU A 483 -1.63 -6.72 11.51
CA LEU A 483 -1.53 -6.84 12.96
C LEU A 483 -2.90 -7.07 13.56
N ALA A 484 -2.92 -7.63 14.76
CA ALA A 484 -4.12 -7.68 15.59
C ALA A 484 -3.87 -6.95 16.91
N TYR A 485 -4.84 -6.15 17.35
CA TYR A 485 -4.81 -5.49 18.65
C TYR A 485 -6.06 -5.81 19.46
N ASP A 486 -5.91 -5.85 20.78
CA ASP A 486 -7.01 -6.06 21.71
C ASP A 486 -7.95 -4.85 21.69
N ALA A 487 -9.22 -5.10 21.41
CA ALA A 487 -10.22 -4.07 21.26
C ALA A 487 -10.44 -3.21 22.53
N SER A 488 -10.14 -3.79 23.70
CA SER A 488 -10.42 -3.23 25.02
C SER A 488 -9.24 -2.50 25.64
N THR A 489 -8.02 -2.76 25.17
CA THR A 489 -6.79 -2.09 25.67
C THR A 489 -6.05 -1.30 24.59
N GLY A 490 -6.28 -1.60 23.31
CA GLY A 490 -5.52 -1.07 22.18
C GLY A 490 -4.14 -1.71 22.01
N GLU A 491 -3.76 -2.67 22.87
CA GLU A 491 -2.45 -3.32 22.82
C GLU A 491 -2.34 -4.29 21.64
N VAL A 492 -1.23 -4.24 20.93
CA VAL A 492 -0.95 -5.15 19.83
C VAL A 492 -0.68 -6.55 20.37
N ALA A 493 -1.55 -7.50 20.03
CA ALA A 493 -1.42 -8.91 20.40
C ALA A 493 -0.35 -9.62 19.56
N TRP A 494 -0.34 -9.36 18.25
CA TRP A 494 0.66 -9.90 17.32
C TRP A 494 0.78 -9.03 16.06
N ARG A 495 1.91 -9.16 15.35
CA ARG A 495 2.14 -8.56 14.02
C ARG A 495 2.76 -9.60 13.08
N ASN A 496 2.31 -9.63 11.83
CA ASN A 496 2.93 -10.40 10.75
C ASN A 496 3.25 -9.45 9.58
N HIS A 497 4.53 -9.37 9.17
CA HIS A 497 4.98 -8.42 8.15
C HIS A 497 4.63 -8.82 6.71
N LEU A 498 4.34 -10.09 6.40
CA LEU A 498 3.91 -10.60 5.08
C LEU A 498 4.73 -10.19 3.82
N GLY A 499 5.73 -9.31 3.92
CA GLY A 499 6.61 -8.84 2.85
C GLY A 499 6.01 -7.76 1.93
N THR A 500 4.69 -7.57 1.93
CA THR A 500 4.00 -6.62 1.05
C THR A 500 3.08 -5.66 1.80
N ASP A 501 2.80 -4.53 1.18
CA ASP A 501 1.83 -3.56 1.64
C ASP A 501 0.40 -4.14 1.62
N MET A 502 -0.34 -3.92 2.71
CA MET A 502 -1.74 -4.33 2.83
C MET A 502 -2.72 -3.19 3.13
N SER A 503 -2.30 -1.92 3.07
CA SER A 503 -3.16 -0.78 3.42
C SER A 503 -4.06 -0.32 2.26
N HIS A 504 -3.82 -0.79 1.05
CA HIS A 504 -4.48 -0.29 -0.17
C HIS A 504 -5.66 -1.19 -0.62
N GLY A 505 -6.51 -1.63 0.32
CA GLY A 505 -7.80 -2.28 0.08
C GLY A 505 -7.88 -3.77 0.45
N GLN A 506 -6.77 -4.38 0.85
CA GLN A 506 -6.66 -5.79 1.26
C GLN A 506 -7.27 -6.05 2.65
N GLY A 507 -8.57 -5.77 2.80
CA GLY A 507 -9.29 -5.95 4.05
C GLY A 507 -9.32 -7.42 4.52
N PRO A 508 -9.24 -7.69 5.84
CA PRO A 508 -9.33 -9.03 6.38
C PRO A 508 -10.78 -9.47 6.56
N LEU A 509 -11.01 -10.78 6.50
CA LEU A 509 -12.26 -11.44 6.89
C LEU A 509 -11.97 -12.38 8.06
N THR A 510 -12.73 -12.29 9.15
CA THR A 510 -12.65 -13.25 10.26
C THR A 510 -13.87 -14.15 10.33
N THR A 511 -13.69 -15.31 10.97
CA THR A 511 -14.73 -16.33 11.13
C THR A 511 -14.82 -16.80 12.58
N ALA A 512 -15.96 -17.37 12.96
CA ALA A 512 -16.17 -17.96 14.28
C ALA A 512 -15.30 -19.20 14.56
N SER A 513 -14.65 -19.75 13.54
CA SER A 513 -13.61 -20.79 13.65
C SER A 513 -12.20 -20.26 13.95
N ASP A 514 -12.08 -18.98 14.31
CA ASP A 514 -10.82 -18.27 14.57
C ASP A 514 -9.84 -18.34 13.38
N LEU A 515 -10.37 -18.28 12.16
CA LEU A 515 -9.59 -18.08 10.94
C LEU A 515 -9.70 -16.63 10.48
N LEU A 516 -8.59 -16.15 9.91
CA LEU A 516 -8.43 -14.84 9.30
C LEU A 516 -8.05 -15.03 7.82
N PHE A 517 -8.90 -14.59 6.90
CA PHE A 517 -8.63 -14.62 5.46
C PHE A 517 -8.20 -13.26 4.96
N VAL A 518 -7.14 -13.22 4.16
CA VAL A 518 -6.63 -12.00 3.51
C VAL A 518 -6.19 -12.29 2.08
N GLY A 519 -6.34 -11.30 1.19
CA GLY A 519 -5.74 -11.33 -0.13
C GLY A 519 -4.48 -10.45 -0.17
N GLN A 520 -3.48 -10.85 -0.95
CA GLN A 520 -2.25 -10.09 -1.14
C GLN A 520 -2.12 -9.57 -2.57
N ILE A 521 -1.33 -8.50 -2.72
CA ILE A 521 -1.10 -7.84 -4.00
C ILE A 521 -0.22 -8.67 -4.97
N ASP A 522 0.44 -9.71 -4.46
CA ASP A 522 1.14 -10.76 -5.22
C ASP A 522 0.21 -11.91 -5.66
N GLY A 523 -1.10 -11.77 -5.43
CA GLY A 523 -2.13 -12.71 -5.87
C GLY A 523 -2.36 -13.91 -4.95
N ARG A 524 -1.66 -14.00 -3.82
CA ARG A 524 -1.92 -15.04 -2.82
C ARG A 524 -3.14 -14.70 -1.97
N VAL A 525 -4.00 -15.69 -1.76
CA VAL A 525 -5.01 -15.68 -0.70
C VAL A 525 -4.43 -16.48 0.46
N LEU A 526 -4.48 -15.92 1.66
CA LEU A 526 -4.02 -16.59 2.87
C LEU A 526 -5.21 -16.89 3.77
N ALA A 527 -5.14 -18.03 4.46
CA ALA A 527 -5.91 -18.30 5.66
C ALA A 527 -4.94 -18.43 6.83
N MET A 528 -5.16 -17.62 7.86
CA MET A 528 -4.26 -17.43 8.99
C MET A 528 -4.99 -17.78 10.30
N ASP A 529 -4.23 -18.16 11.32
CA ASP A 529 -4.75 -18.27 12.68
C ASP A 529 -5.07 -16.85 13.21
N ALA A 530 -6.33 -16.59 13.54
CA ALA A 530 -6.76 -15.28 13.99
C ALA A 530 -6.19 -14.91 15.39
N ALA A 531 -5.73 -15.88 16.18
CA ALA A 531 -5.18 -15.63 17.51
C ALA A 531 -3.66 -15.44 17.49
N THR A 532 -2.93 -16.02 16.54
CA THR A 532 -1.45 -15.97 16.49
C THR A 532 -0.88 -15.22 15.28
N GLY A 533 -1.65 -15.08 14.20
CA GLY A 533 -1.19 -14.50 12.94
C GLY A 533 -0.35 -15.46 12.10
N ASP A 534 -0.31 -16.75 12.42
CA ASP A 534 0.39 -17.75 11.63
C ASP A 534 -0.36 -18.06 10.33
N VAL A 535 0.36 -18.15 9.21
CA VAL A 535 -0.22 -18.59 7.92
C VAL A 535 -0.43 -20.10 7.98
N LEU A 536 -1.67 -20.55 7.80
CA LEU A 536 -2.06 -21.97 7.88
C LEU A 536 -2.32 -22.59 6.50
N TRP A 537 -2.71 -21.76 5.53
CA TRP A 537 -2.97 -22.15 4.14
C TRP A 537 -2.76 -20.93 3.23
N GLU A 538 -2.28 -21.19 2.02
CA GLU A 538 -2.16 -20.17 0.98
C GLU A 538 -2.52 -20.76 -0.39
N PHE A 539 -2.91 -19.89 -1.32
CA PHE A 539 -3.29 -20.26 -2.68
C PHE A 539 -3.00 -19.12 -3.66
N GLN A 540 -2.39 -19.43 -4.80
CA GLN A 540 -2.10 -18.45 -5.85
C GLN A 540 -3.27 -18.32 -6.85
N THR A 541 -3.82 -17.11 -6.97
CA THR A 541 -4.94 -16.79 -7.88
C THR A 541 -4.51 -16.35 -9.28
N GLY A 542 -3.25 -15.96 -9.42
CA GLY A 542 -2.58 -15.51 -10.64
C GLY A 542 -2.73 -14.03 -10.98
N SER A 543 -3.30 -13.23 -10.07
CA SER A 543 -3.40 -11.78 -10.24
C SER A 543 -3.49 -11.11 -8.87
N GLY A 544 -2.99 -9.87 -8.74
CA GLY A 544 -2.99 -9.17 -7.45
C GLY A 544 -4.40 -8.99 -6.87
N ILE A 545 -4.50 -8.95 -5.55
CA ILE A 545 -5.75 -8.75 -4.83
C ILE A 545 -5.71 -7.40 -4.09
N SER A 546 -6.75 -6.58 -4.27
CA SER A 546 -6.87 -5.22 -3.68
C SER A 546 -8.28 -4.95 -3.14
N GLY A 547 -9.08 -6.00 -2.98
CA GLY A 547 -10.34 -6.02 -2.23
C GLY A 547 -10.27 -7.08 -1.12
N ALA A 548 -11.36 -7.27 -0.38
CA ALA A 548 -11.41 -8.22 0.72
C ALA A 548 -12.07 -9.56 0.31
N PRO A 549 -11.66 -10.70 0.89
CA PRO A 549 -12.39 -11.96 0.78
C PRO A 549 -13.75 -11.88 1.46
N VAL A 550 -14.73 -12.66 1.00
CA VAL A 550 -16.03 -12.87 1.68
C VAL A 550 -16.28 -14.36 1.91
N THR A 551 -17.11 -14.69 2.90
CA THR A 551 -17.58 -16.07 3.11
C THR A 551 -19.09 -16.10 3.22
N TYR A 552 -19.69 -17.17 2.72
CA TYR A 552 -21.13 -17.36 2.63
C TYR A 552 -21.45 -18.86 2.67
N GLU A 553 -22.73 -19.18 2.86
CA GLU A 553 -23.23 -20.55 2.88
C GLU A 553 -24.35 -20.70 1.85
N VAL A 554 -24.34 -21.78 1.07
CA VAL A 554 -25.43 -22.18 0.19
C VAL A 554 -25.68 -23.67 0.38
N ASP A 555 -26.95 -24.05 0.61
CA ASP A 555 -27.36 -25.44 0.81
C ASP A 555 -26.55 -26.22 1.88
N GLY A 556 -26.08 -25.49 2.90
CA GLY A 556 -25.30 -26.06 4.02
C GLY A 556 -23.81 -26.27 3.72
N GLU A 557 -23.31 -25.81 2.57
CA GLU A 557 -21.88 -25.77 2.27
C GLU A 557 -21.35 -24.33 2.38
N GLN A 558 -20.25 -24.16 3.10
CA GLN A 558 -19.54 -22.90 3.28
C GLN A 558 -18.55 -22.68 2.14
N TYR A 559 -18.59 -21.46 1.60
CA TYR A 559 -17.70 -20.97 0.57
C TYR A 559 -16.90 -19.77 1.06
N VAL A 560 -15.72 -19.58 0.50
CA VAL A 560 -14.94 -18.33 0.55
C VAL A 560 -14.77 -17.83 -0.87
N ALA A 561 -14.93 -16.53 -1.13
CA ALA A 561 -14.72 -15.95 -2.45
C ALA A 561 -13.90 -14.66 -2.39
N VAL A 562 -13.16 -14.38 -3.45
CA VAL A 562 -12.27 -13.19 -3.54
C VAL A 562 -12.04 -12.80 -4.99
N ILE A 563 -11.95 -11.49 -5.23
CA ILE A 563 -11.60 -10.96 -6.54
C ILE A 563 -10.08 -10.77 -6.68
N ALA A 564 -9.52 -11.37 -7.72
CA ALA A 564 -8.13 -11.21 -8.16
C ALA A 564 -8.11 -10.45 -9.49
N ALA A 565 -8.03 -9.12 -9.40
CA ALA A 565 -8.13 -8.21 -10.55
C ALA A 565 -6.95 -7.24 -10.69
N GLY A 566 -5.95 -7.35 -9.83
CA GLY A 566 -4.82 -6.44 -9.73
C GLY A 566 -5.17 -5.09 -9.09
N SER A 567 -4.16 -4.25 -8.99
CA SER A 567 -4.23 -2.84 -8.57
C SER A 567 -2.98 -2.11 -9.07
N THR A 568 -2.90 -0.81 -8.85
CA THR A 568 -1.71 0.00 -9.17
C THR A 568 -1.01 0.53 -7.92
N ASN A 569 -1.65 0.48 -6.75
CA ASN A 569 -1.06 0.97 -5.52
C ASN A 569 -0.52 -0.18 -4.65
N PRO A 570 0.63 0.00 -3.98
CA PRO A 570 1.58 1.09 -4.15
C PRO A 570 2.66 0.80 -5.24
N TYR A 571 2.62 -0.39 -5.87
CA TYR A 571 3.70 -0.94 -6.72
C TYR A 571 3.63 -0.62 -8.23
N GLY A 572 2.67 0.20 -8.65
CA GLY A 572 2.49 0.62 -10.03
C GLY A 572 2.25 -0.53 -11.00
N ALA A 573 2.88 -0.46 -12.18
CA ALA A 573 2.72 -1.43 -13.25
C ALA A 573 3.38 -2.80 -12.97
N SER A 574 4.06 -2.97 -11.83
CA SER A 574 4.65 -4.27 -11.47
C SER A 574 3.63 -5.26 -10.91
N VAL A 575 2.44 -4.79 -10.50
CA VAL A 575 1.34 -5.67 -10.07
C VAL A 575 0.77 -6.40 -11.27
N THR A 576 0.66 -7.72 -11.17
CA THR A 576 0.00 -8.55 -12.19
C THR A 576 -1.51 -8.27 -12.17
N GLN A 577 -2.04 -7.77 -13.29
CA GLN A 577 -3.48 -7.47 -13.45
C GLN A 577 -4.26 -8.73 -13.83
N GLY A 578 -5.57 -8.71 -13.58
CA GLY A 578 -6.46 -9.82 -13.92
C GLY A 578 -7.93 -9.43 -13.88
N ASP A 579 -8.80 -10.43 -13.82
CA ASP A 579 -10.25 -10.25 -13.82
C ASP A 579 -11.02 -11.39 -13.12
N SER A 580 -10.34 -12.23 -12.34
CA SER A 580 -10.91 -13.49 -11.86
C SER A 580 -11.61 -13.30 -10.51
N LEU A 581 -12.83 -13.80 -10.40
CA LEU A 581 -13.49 -14.10 -9.13
C LEU A 581 -13.26 -15.58 -8.82
N TRP A 582 -12.60 -15.86 -7.70
CA TRP A 582 -12.35 -17.22 -7.24
C TRP A 582 -13.29 -17.56 -6.10
N SER A 583 -13.73 -18.80 -6.02
CA SER A 583 -14.36 -19.34 -4.82
C SER A 583 -13.77 -20.68 -4.41
N PHE A 584 -13.79 -20.95 -3.11
CA PHE A 584 -13.18 -22.09 -2.43
C PHE A 584 -14.19 -22.73 -1.49
N LYS A 585 -14.13 -24.05 -1.39
CA LYS A 585 -14.88 -24.83 -0.39
C LYS A 585 -14.08 -26.08 0.02
N LEU A 586 -14.51 -26.75 1.09
CA LEU A 586 -13.94 -28.04 1.45
C LEU A 586 -14.25 -29.07 0.36
N GLY A 587 -13.21 -29.77 -0.11
CA GLY A 587 -13.34 -30.77 -1.17
C GLY A 587 -13.54 -30.19 -2.57
N GLY A 588 -13.27 -28.90 -2.79
CA GLY A 588 -13.29 -28.29 -4.12
C GLY A 588 -12.35 -29.00 -5.11
N ASP A 589 -12.80 -29.19 -6.35
CA ASP A 589 -12.10 -29.97 -7.37
C ASP A 589 -11.89 -29.22 -8.69
N TYR A 590 -12.21 -27.92 -8.73
CA TYR A 590 -12.06 -27.09 -9.92
C TYR A 590 -10.63 -27.10 -10.46
N ARG A 591 -10.49 -27.17 -11.78
CA ARG A 591 -9.19 -27.07 -12.48
C ARG A 591 -9.27 -25.92 -13.48
N THR A 592 -8.23 -25.10 -13.51
CA THR A 592 -8.01 -24.08 -14.54
C THR A 592 -7.78 -24.73 -15.90
N GLU A 593 -7.67 -23.92 -16.95
CA GLU A 593 -7.40 -24.38 -18.32
C GLU A 593 -6.04 -25.08 -18.46
N SER A 594 -5.12 -24.85 -17.50
CA SER A 594 -3.84 -25.56 -17.44
C SER A 594 -3.95 -26.97 -16.84
N GLY A 595 -5.10 -27.31 -16.25
CA GLY A 595 -5.29 -28.50 -15.43
C GLY A 595 -4.82 -28.32 -13.97
N SER A 596 -4.22 -27.18 -13.61
CA SER A 596 -3.88 -26.85 -12.21
C SER A 596 -5.11 -26.40 -11.42
N GLN A 597 -5.12 -26.64 -10.11
CA GLN A 597 -6.09 -26.00 -9.22
C GLN A 597 -5.77 -24.51 -9.01
N GLU A 598 -4.52 -24.10 -9.12
CA GLU A 598 -4.06 -22.73 -8.90
C GLU A 598 -3.98 -21.91 -10.20
N GLY A 599 -3.99 -20.59 -10.05
CA GLY A 599 -3.58 -19.67 -11.10
C GLY A 599 -2.06 -19.72 -11.34
N PRO A 600 -1.56 -19.13 -12.45
CA PRO A 600 -0.14 -19.01 -12.69
C PRO A 600 0.53 -18.11 -11.64
N ASP A 601 1.81 -18.30 -11.36
CA ASP A 601 2.56 -17.35 -10.52
C ASP A 601 2.54 -15.94 -11.12
N THR A 602 2.41 -14.94 -10.26
CA THR A 602 2.50 -13.53 -10.67
C THR A 602 3.94 -13.13 -10.91
N ALA A 603 4.16 -12.13 -11.78
CA ALA A 603 5.48 -11.53 -11.94
C ALA A 603 6.00 -10.93 -10.62
N PRO A 604 7.33 -10.95 -10.36
CA PRO A 604 7.90 -10.37 -9.15
C PRO A 604 7.52 -8.90 -8.97
N LEU A 605 7.01 -8.56 -7.78
CA LEU A 605 6.69 -7.18 -7.43
C LEU A 605 7.96 -6.36 -7.27
N THR A 606 7.94 -5.12 -7.78
CA THR A 606 9.01 -4.16 -7.50
C THR A 606 8.74 -3.50 -6.15
N ILE A 607 9.13 -4.18 -5.07
CA ILE A 607 8.84 -3.73 -3.70
C ILE A 607 9.62 -2.49 -3.27
N ARG A 608 10.70 -2.13 -3.96
CA ARG A 608 11.38 -0.84 -3.79
C ARG A 608 10.89 0.15 -4.83
N ARG A 609 10.69 1.41 -4.44
CA ARG A 609 10.38 2.46 -5.41
C ARG A 609 11.52 2.59 -6.43
N PRO A 610 11.28 2.44 -7.73
CA PRO A 610 12.33 2.46 -8.73
C PRO A 610 12.95 3.87 -8.90
N VAL A 611 14.24 3.90 -9.19
CA VAL A 611 14.91 5.06 -9.79
C VAL A 611 14.52 5.12 -11.26
N GLY A 612 13.95 6.25 -11.70
CA GLY A 612 13.46 6.41 -13.06
C GLY A 612 14.58 6.48 -14.12
N GLY A 613 14.21 6.20 -15.37
CA GLY A 613 15.11 6.21 -16.53
C GLY A 613 15.58 4.81 -16.95
N THR A 614 16.03 4.69 -18.20
CA THR A 614 16.63 3.45 -18.71
C THR A 614 18.07 3.34 -18.24
N ALA A 615 18.51 2.12 -17.92
CA ALA A 615 19.92 1.83 -17.64
C ALA A 615 20.85 2.35 -18.75
N VAL A 616 21.88 3.09 -18.37
CA VAL A 616 22.93 3.58 -19.26
C VAL A 616 24.22 2.80 -18.99
N GLU A 617 24.71 2.07 -19.98
CA GLU A 617 26.00 1.37 -19.89
C GLU A 617 27.14 2.37 -19.63
N GLY A 618 27.90 2.14 -18.56
CA GLY A 618 28.91 3.11 -18.11
C GLY A 618 29.99 3.41 -19.15
N SER A 619 30.32 2.46 -20.02
CA SER A 619 31.25 2.65 -21.14
C SER A 619 30.83 3.78 -22.08
N THR A 620 29.53 4.08 -22.19
CA THR A 620 29.00 5.16 -23.05
C THR A 620 29.18 6.56 -22.45
N VAL A 621 29.39 6.64 -21.13
CA VAL A 621 29.50 7.89 -20.37
C VAL A 621 30.81 7.96 -19.56
N ALA A 622 31.79 7.14 -19.91
CA ALA A 622 33.08 7.00 -19.23
C ALA A 622 32.92 6.75 -17.71
N ASN A 623 31.97 5.88 -17.35
CA ASN A 623 31.61 5.53 -15.97
C ASN A 623 31.40 6.75 -15.06
N THR A 624 30.93 7.87 -15.61
CA THR A 624 30.85 9.14 -14.88
C THR A 624 29.41 9.56 -14.65
N VAL A 625 29.06 9.83 -13.39
CA VAL A 625 27.82 10.48 -12.95
C VAL A 625 28.09 11.96 -12.69
N LEU A 626 27.30 12.84 -13.31
CA LEU A 626 27.27 14.27 -13.00
C LEU A 626 26.22 14.52 -11.91
N LEU A 627 26.64 15.15 -10.81
CA LEU A 627 25.80 15.48 -9.67
C LEU A 627 25.00 16.78 -9.90
N ALA A 628 23.77 16.82 -9.42
CA ALA A 628 22.85 17.96 -9.47
C ALA A 628 22.69 18.61 -10.86
N ARG A 629 22.58 17.77 -11.90
CA ARG A 629 22.27 18.18 -13.27
C ARG A 629 21.05 17.44 -13.79
N ALA A 630 20.07 18.14 -14.35
CA ALA A 630 18.95 17.50 -15.06
C ALA A 630 19.31 17.07 -16.49
N SER A 631 20.48 17.49 -16.99
CA SER A 631 20.99 17.16 -18.31
C SER A 631 22.50 17.04 -18.31
N ARG A 632 23.01 16.07 -19.07
CA ARG A 632 24.44 15.82 -19.23
C ARG A 632 25.15 16.79 -20.18
N THR A 633 24.39 17.51 -21.01
CA THR A 633 24.94 18.34 -22.10
C THR A 633 24.38 19.75 -22.14
N ALA A 634 23.21 20.01 -21.55
CA ALA A 634 22.61 21.33 -21.58
C ALA A 634 23.36 22.29 -20.65
N ASP A 635 23.97 23.32 -21.24
CA ASP A 635 24.60 24.44 -20.54
C ASP A 635 23.59 25.59 -20.40
N ASN A 636 22.62 25.42 -19.51
CA ASN A 636 21.58 26.41 -19.24
C ASN A 636 21.26 26.49 -17.75
N ALA A 637 20.65 27.61 -17.33
CA ALA A 637 20.31 27.86 -15.93
C ALA A 637 19.38 26.78 -15.33
N ALA A 638 18.45 26.22 -16.12
CA ALA A 638 17.49 25.23 -15.64
C ALA A 638 18.13 23.87 -15.29
N SER A 639 19.33 23.60 -15.82
CA SER A 639 20.04 22.34 -15.58
C SER A 639 21.08 22.43 -14.46
N ARG A 640 21.38 23.64 -13.97
CA ARG A 640 22.39 23.90 -12.93
C ARG A 640 21.81 23.70 -11.53
N ASP A 641 22.60 23.10 -10.62
CA ASP A 641 22.24 22.84 -9.21
C ASP A 641 20.80 22.29 -9.10
N SER A 642 20.47 21.33 -9.98
CA SER A 642 19.11 20.87 -10.17
C SER A 642 18.62 20.06 -8.98
N VAL A 643 17.43 20.42 -8.49
CA VAL A 643 16.70 19.69 -7.43
C VAL A 643 15.70 18.68 -8.00
N SER A 644 15.73 18.45 -9.31
CA SER A 644 14.86 17.47 -9.96
C SER A 644 15.24 16.04 -9.56
N GLN A 645 14.27 15.12 -9.54
CA GLN A 645 14.54 13.70 -9.26
C GLN A 645 15.55 13.08 -10.24
N ASN A 646 15.56 13.53 -11.50
CA ASN A 646 16.52 13.11 -12.52
C ASN A 646 17.83 13.95 -12.49
N GLY A 647 18.09 14.66 -11.40
CA GLY A 647 19.26 15.52 -11.18
C GLY A 647 20.59 14.78 -11.07
N MET A 648 20.62 13.46 -11.25
CA MET A 648 21.83 12.64 -11.36
C MET A 648 21.96 12.16 -12.80
N GLN A 649 23.09 12.41 -13.47
CA GLN A 649 23.21 12.11 -14.92
C GLN A 649 24.41 11.20 -15.29
N PRO A 650 24.16 9.96 -15.75
CA PRO A 650 22.84 9.33 -15.87
C PRO A 650 22.22 9.02 -14.50
N THR A 651 20.89 8.95 -14.44
CA THR A 651 20.16 8.65 -13.20
C THR A 651 20.24 7.16 -12.84
N HIS A 652 20.31 6.30 -13.86
CA HIS A 652 20.56 4.86 -13.72
C HIS A 652 21.81 4.50 -14.55
N LEU A 653 22.94 4.36 -13.88
CA LEU A 653 24.18 3.87 -14.49
C LEU A 653 24.24 2.34 -14.32
N ARG A 654 24.71 1.63 -15.34
CA ARG A 654 24.93 0.18 -15.28
C ARG A 654 26.39 -0.15 -15.62
N VAL A 655 27.08 -0.90 -14.76
CA VAL A 655 28.51 -1.24 -14.90
C VAL A 655 28.81 -2.68 -14.47
N PRO A 656 29.81 -3.37 -15.05
CA PRO A 656 30.21 -4.67 -14.55
C PRO A 656 30.95 -4.55 -13.20
N VAL A 657 30.91 -5.60 -12.38
CA VAL A 657 31.71 -5.70 -11.15
C VAL A 657 33.20 -5.44 -11.44
N GLY A 658 33.86 -4.74 -10.52
CA GLY A 658 35.25 -4.28 -10.61
C GLY A 658 35.41 -2.93 -11.29
N THR A 659 34.32 -2.26 -11.68
CA THR A 659 34.37 -0.97 -12.36
C THR A 659 34.52 0.18 -11.36
N THR A 660 35.49 1.06 -11.61
CA THR A 660 35.60 2.37 -10.95
C THR A 660 34.64 3.36 -11.60
N VAL A 661 33.71 3.89 -10.81
CA VAL A 661 32.76 4.95 -11.18
C VAL A 661 33.26 6.29 -10.66
N THR A 662 33.12 7.33 -11.49
CA THR A 662 33.47 8.71 -11.12
C THR A 662 32.20 9.51 -10.84
N PHE A 663 32.10 10.09 -9.65
CA PHE A 663 31.10 11.09 -9.31
C PHE A 663 31.71 12.47 -9.47
N ARG A 664 31.06 13.37 -10.20
CA ARG A 664 31.58 14.71 -10.49
C ARG A 664 30.56 15.78 -10.17
N ASN A 665 30.97 16.81 -9.43
CA ASN A 665 30.24 18.08 -9.39
C ASN A 665 30.77 18.98 -10.52
N PRO A 666 30.05 19.16 -11.64
CA PRO A 666 30.60 19.83 -12.81
C PRO A 666 30.74 21.36 -12.63
N GLY A 667 31.95 21.89 -12.89
CA GLY A 667 32.25 23.33 -12.84
C GLY A 667 32.26 24.00 -14.23
N ALA A 668 32.88 25.18 -14.31
CA ALA A 668 32.96 25.98 -15.54
C ALA A 668 33.81 25.32 -16.64
N ASP A 669 34.61 24.32 -16.26
CA ASP A 669 35.36 23.44 -17.16
C ASP A 669 34.45 22.47 -17.93
N THR A 670 33.27 22.16 -17.38
CA THR A 670 32.27 21.28 -18.01
C THR A 670 31.14 22.08 -18.64
N PHE A 671 30.65 23.11 -17.94
CA PHE A 671 29.55 23.98 -18.37
C PHE A 671 29.97 25.45 -18.24
N PRO A 672 30.56 26.04 -19.29
CA PRO A 672 31.15 27.38 -19.19
C PRO A 672 30.16 28.51 -18.87
N SER A 673 28.90 28.37 -19.29
CA SER A 673 27.89 29.42 -19.14
C SER A 673 27.10 29.29 -17.84
N PHE A 674 26.78 28.06 -17.44
CA PHE A 674 25.99 27.73 -16.25
C PHE A 674 26.60 26.55 -15.48
N PRO A 675 27.79 26.72 -14.89
CA PRO A 675 28.41 25.71 -14.04
C PRO A 675 27.65 25.56 -12.73
N ASN A 676 27.74 24.40 -12.08
CA ASN A 676 27.25 24.31 -10.71
C ASN A 676 28.01 25.31 -9.83
N VAL A 677 27.30 25.88 -8.85
CA VAL A 677 27.88 26.87 -7.92
C VAL A 677 27.79 26.42 -6.47
N LYS A 678 27.05 25.34 -6.20
CA LYS A 678 26.96 24.73 -4.87
C LYS A 678 27.87 23.52 -4.76
N ASP A 679 28.24 23.21 -3.52
CA ASP A 679 28.78 21.90 -3.20
C ASP A 679 27.66 20.86 -3.31
N HIS A 680 28.00 19.68 -3.82
CA HIS A 680 27.06 18.58 -4.02
C HIS A 680 27.68 17.28 -3.54
N CYS A 681 26.84 16.36 -3.07
CA CYS A 681 27.31 15.09 -2.53
C CYS A 681 26.96 13.89 -3.41
N ALA A 682 27.81 12.87 -3.29
CA ALA A 682 27.43 11.50 -3.57
C ALA A 682 27.37 10.78 -2.22
N THR A 683 26.16 10.66 -1.68
CA THR A 683 25.91 9.99 -0.39
C THR A 683 25.26 8.66 -0.65
N GLN A 684 25.98 7.57 -0.40
CA GLN A 684 25.45 6.21 -0.46
C GLN A 684 24.71 5.94 0.85
N PHE A 685 23.43 5.56 0.79
CA PHE A 685 22.58 5.56 1.98
C PHE A 685 22.05 4.21 2.46
N PHE A 686 22.28 3.10 1.76
CA PHE A 686 21.86 1.79 2.26
C PHE A 686 23.00 1.05 2.96
N GLU A 687 24.13 0.88 2.27
CA GLU A 687 25.32 0.20 2.80
C GLU A 687 26.33 1.18 3.39
N GLY A 688 26.16 2.49 3.16
CA GLY A 688 27.02 3.54 3.75
C GLY A 688 28.44 3.57 3.19
N GLU A 689 28.68 3.01 1.99
CA GLU A 689 30.04 2.81 1.45
C GLU A 689 30.82 4.12 1.24
N PHE A 690 30.14 5.22 0.95
CA PHE A 690 30.77 6.52 0.77
C PHE A 690 29.80 7.68 1.05
N ASN A 691 30.33 8.78 1.57
CA ASN A 691 29.62 10.04 1.78
C ASN A 691 30.57 11.20 1.45
N VAL A 692 30.59 11.63 0.20
CA VAL A 692 31.56 12.63 -0.28
C VAL A 692 30.88 13.92 -0.70
N LYS A 693 31.40 15.05 -0.23
CA LYS A 693 30.98 16.40 -0.64
C LYS A 693 32.02 16.99 -1.61
N LEU A 694 31.57 17.39 -2.79
CA LEU A 694 32.40 17.85 -3.90
C LEU A 694 32.08 19.30 -4.24
N LYS A 695 33.11 20.14 -4.33
CA LYS A 695 33.00 21.50 -4.87
C LYS A 695 32.86 21.48 -6.39
N PRO A 696 32.36 22.55 -7.02
CA PRO A 696 32.33 22.64 -8.48
C PRO A 696 33.72 22.40 -9.10
N GLY A 697 33.80 21.43 -10.01
CA GLY A 697 35.03 20.97 -10.67
C GLY A 697 35.67 19.73 -10.04
N GLU A 698 35.28 19.35 -8.81
CA GLU A 698 35.84 18.19 -8.11
C GLU A 698 35.20 16.87 -8.52
N THR A 699 35.95 15.80 -8.32
CA THR A 699 35.54 14.42 -8.59
C THR A 699 35.89 13.50 -7.45
N TYR A 700 35.06 12.49 -7.22
CA TYR A 700 35.35 11.33 -6.39
C TYR A 700 35.22 10.05 -7.20
N GLN A 701 35.96 9.02 -6.82
CA GLN A 701 35.94 7.73 -7.48
C GLN A 701 35.71 6.62 -6.47
N HIS A 702 34.84 5.67 -6.81
CA HIS A 702 34.58 4.47 -6.03
C HIS A 702 34.60 3.24 -6.94
N THR A 703 35.14 2.12 -6.46
CA THR A 703 35.19 0.87 -7.22
C THR A 703 34.22 -0.11 -6.59
N PHE A 704 33.24 -0.56 -7.39
CA PHE A 704 32.25 -1.52 -6.94
C PHE A 704 32.76 -2.94 -7.19
N ASP A 705 33.09 -3.66 -6.13
CA ASP A 705 33.64 -5.02 -6.17
C ASP A 705 32.57 -6.12 -5.98
N ARG A 706 31.33 -5.73 -5.72
CA ARG A 706 30.17 -6.60 -5.59
C ARG A 706 29.05 -6.14 -6.53
N ALA A 707 28.27 -7.09 -7.02
CA ALA A 707 27.06 -6.81 -7.78
C ALA A 707 25.91 -6.47 -6.85
N GLY A 708 25.00 -5.65 -7.35
CA GLY A 708 23.89 -5.13 -6.59
C GLY A 708 23.37 -3.83 -7.17
N GLU A 709 22.36 -3.27 -6.51
CA GLU A 709 21.84 -1.95 -6.79
C GLU A 709 22.28 -0.99 -5.69
N TYR A 710 23.09 0.00 -6.05
CA TYR A 710 23.64 0.97 -5.11
C TYR A 710 22.96 2.31 -5.32
N PHE A 711 22.29 2.80 -4.28
CA PHE A 711 21.54 4.05 -4.34
C PHE A 711 22.29 5.17 -3.65
N PHE A 712 22.23 6.36 -4.23
CA PHE A 712 22.89 7.54 -3.71
C PHE A 712 22.10 8.80 -4.00
N ASN A 713 22.31 9.83 -3.19
CA ASN A 713 21.64 11.11 -3.35
C ASN A 713 22.52 12.29 -2.95
N ASP A 714 22.00 13.49 -3.20
CA ASP A 714 22.68 14.75 -2.92
C ASP A 714 22.38 15.25 -1.50
N CYS A 715 23.37 15.86 -0.86
CA CYS A 715 23.26 16.41 0.48
C CYS A 715 22.61 17.80 0.50
N THR A 716 22.57 18.49 -0.65
CA THR A 716 21.98 19.83 -0.79
C THR A 716 20.48 19.76 -1.06
N ASP A 717 19.98 18.65 -1.61
CA ASP A 717 18.56 18.35 -1.79
C ASP A 717 18.40 16.83 -1.93
N PRO A 718 17.48 16.17 -1.20
CA PRO A 718 17.37 14.72 -1.23
C PRO A 718 16.59 14.16 -2.43
N ARG A 719 15.98 15.01 -3.28
CA ARG A 719 15.20 14.56 -4.44
C ARG A 719 16.07 14.00 -5.57
N PRO A 720 17.18 14.64 -5.99
CA PRO A 720 18.15 14.02 -6.90
C PRO A 720 18.67 12.69 -6.33
N THR A 721 18.17 11.58 -6.88
CA THR A 721 18.55 10.22 -6.46
C THR A 721 19.00 9.44 -7.68
N GLY A 722 20.17 8.80 -7.59
CA GLY A 722 20.71 7.95 -8.63
C GLY A 722 20.85 6.51 -8.17
N LYS A 723 20.98 5.59 -9.15
CA LYS A 723 21.31 4.19 -8.94
C LYS A 723 22.50 3.78 -9.81
N ILE A 724 23.44 3.05 -9.21
CA ILE A 724 24.42 2.25 -9.93
C ILE A 724 23.98 0.79 -9.86
N GLU A 725 23.59 0.22 -11.00
CA GLU A 725 23.38 -1.22 -11.15
C GLU A 725 24.72 -1.87 -11.51
N VAL A 726 25.25 -2.64 -10.57
CA VAL A 726 26.51 -3.37 -10.76
C VAL A 726 26.17 -4.82 -11.08
N TYR A 727 26.56 -5.31 -12.25
CA TYR A 727 26.17 -6.64 -12.73
C TYR A 727 27.35 -7.60 -12.87
N LEU A 728 27.08 -8.89 -12.66
CA LEU A 728 28.02 -9.97 -12.93
C LEU A 728 27.91 -10.42 -14.39
N THR A 729 29.05 -10.78 -14.97
CA THR A 729 29.09 -11.54 -16.22
C THR A 729 29.40 -13.00 -15.89
N PRO A 730 28.52 -13.96 -16.24
CA PRO A 730 28.78 -15.37 -15.98
C PRO A 730 30.06 -15.83 -16.68
N LYS A 731 30.94 -16.50 -15.93
CA LYS A 731 32.14 -17.17 -16.44
C LYS A 731 31.93 -18.67 -16.41
N ASP A 732 31.90 -19.29 -17.58
CA ASP A 732 31.67 -20.72 -17.70
C ASP A 732 32.82 -21.54 -17.09
N GLN A 733 32.46 -22.58 -16.35
CA GLN A 733 33.34 -23.55 -15.68
C GLN A 733 32.94 -24.97 -16.11
N PRO A 734 33.37 -25.41 -17.30
CA PRO A 734 32.97 -26.71 -17.85
C PRO A 734 33.29 -27.86 -16.87
N GLY A 735 32.29 -28.71 -16.61
CA GLY A 735 32.45 -29.90 -15.76
C GLY A 735 32.46 -29.65 -14.25
N ALA A 736 32.26 -28.41 -13.80
CA ALA A 736 32.18 -28.07 -12.37
C ALA A 736 30.85 -28.49 -11.72
N LEU A 737 29.80 -28.75 -12.49
CA LEU A 737 28.45 -29.04 -11.98
C LEU A 737 28.10 -30.54 -12.01
N LYS A 738 27.50 -31.03 -10.92
CA LYS A 738 26.91 -32.37 -10.83
C LYS A 738 25.63 -32.38 -9.98
N PHE A 739 24.53 -32.90 -10.53
CA PHE A 739 23.31 -33.17 -9.75
C PHE A 739 23.40 -34.52 -9.03
N THR A 740 22.89 -34.58 -7.80
CA THR A 740 22.83 -35.83 -7.02
C THR A 740 21.46 -35.95 -6.34
N PRO A 741 20.65 -36.96 -6.72
CA PRO A 741 20.83 -37.90 -7.83
C PRO A 741 20.86 -37.23 -9.22
N GLY A 742 21.44 -37.90 -10.22
CA GLY A 742 21.44 -37.42 -11.62
C GLY A 742 20.09 -37.58 -12.33
N THR A 743 19.16 -38.29 -11.69
CA THR A 743 17.74 -38.38 -12.08
C THR A 743 16.91 -37.55 -11.10
N LEU A 744 16.25 -36.51 -11.58
CA LEU A 744 15.39 -35.65 -10.78
C LEU A 744 13.95 -36.15 -10.90
N ASN A 745 13.38 -36.63 -9.79
CA ASN A 745 11.96 -36.95 -9.72
C ASN A 745 11.21 -35.71 -9.21
N LEU A 746 10.43 -35.09 -10.08
CA LEU A 746 9.68 -33.86 -9.85
C LEU A 746 8.16 -34.09 -9.92
N GLY A 747 7.73 -35.35 -9.91
CA GLY A 747 6.31 -35.70 -9.94
C GLY A 747 5.57 -35.33 -8.66
N SER A 748 4.39 -34.74 -8.81
CA SER A 748 3.47 -34.51 -7.70
C SER A 748 2.86 -35.85 -7.24
N GLY A 749 2.97 -36.15 -5.95
CA GLY A 749 2.30 -37.32 -5.36
C GLY A 749 0.76 -37.18 -5.30
N THR A 750 0.23 -35.97 -5.47
CA THR A 750 -1.19 -35.62 -5.33
C THR A 750 -1.83 -35.09 -6.62
N GLY A 751 -1.04 -34.82 -7.66
CA GLY A 751 -1.50 -34.15 -8.89
C GLY A 751 -1.70 -32.63 -8.76
N LEU A 752 -1.37 -32.05 -7.59
CA LEU A 752 -1.34 -30.60 -7.35
C LEU A 752 0.07 -30.04 -7.56
N PHE A 753 0.17 -28.82 -8.07
CA PHE A 753 1.42 -28.10 -8.31
C PHE A 753 2.22 -27.88 -7.01
N THR A 754 1.55 -27.44 -5.95
CA THR A 754 2.08 -27.34 -4.57
C THR A 754 2.35 -28.69 -3.91
N GLY A 755 1.99 -29.81 -4.56
CA GLY A 755 2.22 -31.18 -4.08
C GLY A 755 3.62 -31.72 -4.37
N VAL A 756 4.45 -30.99 -5.12
CA VAL A 756 5.84 -31.36 -5.43
C VAL A 756 6.73 -31.05 -4.21
N ASN A 757 6.94 -32.06 -3.37
CA ASN A 757 7.71 -31.94 -2.13
C ASN A 757 9.14 -32.49 -2.29
N GLY A 758 10.13 -31.73 -1.84
CA GLY A 758 11.52 -32.19 -1.79
C GLY A 758 12.52 -31.14 -2.26
N LYS A 759 13.81 -31.51 -2.24
CA LYS A 759 14.91 -30.63 -2.66
C LYS A 759 15.71 -31.27 -3.79
N VAL A 760 15.97 -30.52 -4.84
CA VAL A 760 16.94 -30.87 -5.89
C VAL A 760 18.31 -30.37 -5.45
N SER A 761 19.30 -31.26 -5.36
CA SER A 761 20.65 -30.90 -4.93
C SER A 761 21.65 -30.94 -6.08
N ALA A 762 22.36 -29.83 -6.26
CA ALA A 762 23.45 -29.68 -7.19
C ALA A 762 24.76 -29.43 -6.44
N HIS A 763 25.85 -30.00 -6.95
CA HIS A 763 27.20 -29.81 -6.43
C HIS A 763 28.01 -29.02 -7.45
N PHE A 764 28.61 -27.93 -7.00
CA PHE A 764 29.41 -27.03 -7.83
C PHE A 764 30.83 -26.98 -7.26
N GLU A 765 31.82 -27.41 -8.04
CA GLU A 765 33.24 -27.32 -7.66
C GLU A 765 33.79 -25.93 -7.98
N LEU A 766 34.48 -25.32 -7.02
CA LEU A 766 35.08 -24.00 -7.16
C LEU A 766 36.55 -24.08 -7.61
N PRO A 767 37.01 -23.17 -8.47
CA PRO A 767 38.44 -23.03 -8.76
C PRO A 767 39.24 -22.69 -7.49
N ALA A 768 40.53 -23.02 -7.48
CA ALA A 768 41.40 -22.70 -6.35
C ALA A 768 41.46 -21.19 -6.09
N GLY A 769 41.35 -20.79 -4.81
CA GLY A 769 41.37 -19.40 -4.39
C GLY A 769 40.02 -18.66 -4.48
N TYR A 770 38.98 -19.32 -4.99
CA TYR A 770 37.62 -18.80 -4.96
C TYR A 770 36.90 -19.27 -3.70
N THR A 771 36.04 -18.40 -3.15
CA THR A 771 35.14 -18.74 -2.05
C THR A 771 33.73 -18.38 -2.43
N TYR A 772 32.75 -19.16 -1.97
CA TYR A 772 31.35 -18.75 -2.09
C TYR A 772 31.12 -17.40 -1.41
N ASP A 773 30.36 -16.53 -2.06
CA ASP A 773 29.98 -15.22 -1.50
C ASP A 773 28.50 -15.22 -1.13
N SER A 774 27.64 -15.33 -2.13
CA SER A 774 26.19 -15.18 -2.04
C SER A 774 25.55 -15.80 -3.29
N GLY A 775 24.22 -15.91 -3.33
CA GLY A 775 23.43 -16.20 -4.55
C GLY A 775 23.81 -17.47 -5.31
N ALA A 776 22.88 -18.41 -5.41
CA ALA A 776 23.01 -19.51 -6.35
C ALA A 776 21.67 -19.73 -7.04
N ALA A 777 21.69 -19.86 -8.36
CA ALA A 777 20.48 -19.92 -9.14
C ALA A 777 20.59 -20.99 -10.23
N LEU A 778 19.48 -21.65 -10.50
CA LEU A 778 19.32 -22.62 -11.57
C LEU A 778 18.65 -21.93 -12.77
N VAL A 779 19.37 -21.89 -13.89
CA VAL A 779 18.77 -21.55 -15.18
C VAL A 779 18.13 -22.80 -15.75
N THR A 780 16.85 -22.68 -16.02
CA THR A 780 15.98 -23.73 -16.53
C THR A 780 15.60 -23.41 -17.99
N PRO A 781 15.26 -24.42 -18.82
CA PRO A 781 15.05 -24.22 -20.25
C PRO A 781 13.69 -23.64 -20.62
N LEU A 782 12.68 -23.71 -19.73
CA LEU A 782 11.32 -23.24 -20.03
C LEU A 782 11.01 -21.84 -19.48
N SER A 783 11.93 -21.24 -18.72
CA SER A 783 11.73 -19.92 -18.13
C SER A 783 12.94 -19.01 -18.35
N SER A 784 12.65 -17.74 -18.61
CA SER A 784 13.63 -16.66 -18.61
C SER A 784 14.05 -16.26 -17.19
N THR A 785 13.28 -16.65 -16.18
CA THR A 785 13.55 -16.39 -14.77
C THR A 785 14.30 -17.59 -14.19
N VAL A 786 15.35 -17.31 -13.42
CA VAL A 786 16.12 -18.36 -12.74
C VAL A 786 15.39 -18.84 -11.49
N VAL A 787 15.61 -20.11 -11.12
CA VAL A 787 15.13 -20.67 -9.85
C VAL A 787 16.20 -20.41 -8.79
N GLU A 788 15.89 -19.59 -7.80
CA GLU A 788 16.82 -19.27 -6.71
C GLU A 788 17.02 -20.47 -5.77
N ALA A 789 18.23 -20.60 -5.23
CA ALA A 789 18.54 -21.67 -4.29
C ALA A 789 17.85 -21.45 -2.95
N SER A 790 16.98 -22.38 -2.58
CA SER A 790 16.40 -22.45 -1.25
C SER A 790 17.42 -22.64 -0.12
N LYS A 791 18.60 -23.21 -0.43
CA LYS A 791 19.72 -23.34 0.52
C LYS A 791 21.04 -23.51 -0.20
N VAL A 792 22.09 -22.90 0.34
CA VAL A 792 23.48 -23.10 -0.11
C VAL A 792 24.34 -23.53 1.06
N THR A 793 25.17 -24.56 0.87
CA THR A 793 26.18 -25.00 1.84
C THR A 793 27.53 -25.00 1.16
N ALA A 794 28.44 -24.12 1.60
CA ALA A 794 29.77 -23.98 1.03
C ALA A 794 30.83 -24.61 1.94
N ASN A 795 31.72 -25.41 1.36
CA ASN A 795 32.85 -26.06 2.03
C ASN A 795 34.11 -25.84 1.18
N LYS A 796 35.01 -24.93 1.58
CA LYS A 796 36.28 -24.57 0.92
C LYS A 796 36.23 -24.55 -0.62
N ASN A 797 36.35 -25.70 -1.28
CA ASN A 797 36.38 -25.87 -2.74
C ASN A 797 35.08 -26.39 -3.37
N ARG A 798 34.00 -26.61 -2.62
CA ARG A 798 32.75 -27.17 -3.12
C ARG A 798 31.54 -26.47 -2.53
N ILE A 799 30.55 -26.21 -3.37
CA ILE A 799 29.24 -25.70 -2.98
C ILE A 799 28.20 -26.79 -3.21
N ILE A 800 27.29 -26.95 -2.26
CA ILE A 800 26.05 -27.72 -2.40
C ILE A 800 24.92 -26.71 -2.48
N VAL A 801 24.20 -26.71 -3.59
CA VAL A 801 23.08 -25.82 -3.87
C VAL A 801 21.80 -26.64 -3.88
N GLN A 802 20.79 -26.22 -3.12
CA GLN A 802 19.51 -26.91 -3.04
C GLN A 802 18.40 -25.99 -3.55
N PHE A 803 17.56 -26.53 -4.45
CA PHE A 803 16.38 -25.87 -4.99
C PHE A 803 15.12 -26.59 -4.53
N ASP A 804 14.03 -25.87 -4.35
CA ASP A 804 12.74 -26.50 -4.11
C ASP A 804 12.29 -27.24 -5.37
N ALA A 805 11.88 -28.50 -5.20
CA ALA A 805 11.53 -29.35 -6.32
C ALA A 805 10.33 -28.77 -7.10
N ALA A 806 9.38 -28.13 -6.42
CA ALA A 806 8.26 -27.42 -7.04
C ALA A 806 8.74 -26.33 -8.01
N ASP A 807 9.61 -25.43 -7.55
CA ASP A 807 10.13 -24.34 -8.39
C ASP A 807 10.91 -24.86 -9.60
N VAL A 808 11.60 -25.99 -9.46
CA VAL A 808 12.30 -26.62 -10.59
C VAL A 808 11.31 -27.27 -11.56
N ASP A 809 10.31 -28.01 -11.04
CA ASP A 809 9.34 -28.75 -11.84
C ASP A 809 8.70 -27.87 -12.90
N ASN A 810 8.28 -26.67 -12.50
CA ASN A 810 7.53 -25.73 -13.33
C ASN A 810 8.30 -25.27 -14.57
N ASN A 811 9.63 -25.39 -14.52
CA ASN A 811 10.52 -24.76 -15.47
C ASN A 811 11.38 -25.76 -16.28
N VAL A 812 11.21 -27.07 -16.07
CA VAL A 812 11.97 -28.13 -16.78
C VAL A 812 11.06 -29.19 -17.41
N PRO A 813 11.32 -29.67 -18.64
CA PRO A 813 10.55 -30.75 -19.27
C PRO A 813 10.98 -32.13 -18.76
N THR A 814 10.14 -33.15 -18.95
CA THR A 814 10.50 -34.56 -18.72
C THR A 814 11.54 -35.04 -19.76
N GLY A 815 12.47 -35.92 -19.36
CA GLY A 815 13.49 -36.50 -20.24
C GLY A 815 14.91 -35.99 -19.93
N GLU A 816 15.83 -36.08 -20.91
CA GLU A 816 17.17 -35.52 -20.74
C GLU A 816 17.15 -34.00 -20.91
N VAL A 817 17.60 -33.29 -19.88
CA VAL A 817 17.57 -31.83 -19.81
C VAL A 817 18.93 -31.30 -19.39
N THR A 818 19.44 -30.30 -20.12
CA THR A 818 20.63 -29.55 -19.71
C THR A 818 20.22 -28.41 -18.79
N LEU A 819 20.76 -28.45 -17.58
CA LEU A 819 20.55 -27.46 -16.54
C LEU A 819 21.82 -26.66 -16.32
N THR A 820 21.69 -25.35 -16.08
CA THR A 820 22.84 -24.48 -15.77
C THR A 820 22.71 -23.98 -14.34
N VAL A 821 23.72 -24.18 -13.51
CA VAL A 821 23.78 -23.51 -12.20
C VAL A 821 24.74 -22.34 -12.31
N ARG A 822 24.32 -21.21 -11.75
CA ARG A 822 25.13 -20.01 -11.54
C ARG A 822 25.37 -19.83 -10.04
N VAL A 823 26.59 -19.48 -9.65
CA VAL A 823 26.97 -19.20 -8.27
C VAL A 823 27.78 -17.92 -8.21
N ASN A 824 27.47 -17.02 -7.27
CA ASN A 824 28.30 -15.85 -7.02
C ASN A 824 29.39 -16.20 -6.00
N VAL A 825 30.61 -15.78 -6.29
CA VAL A 825 31.82 -16.16 -5.58
C VAL A 825 32.72 -14.94 -5.44
N LEU A 826 33.59 -14.93 -4.43
CA LEU A 826 34.72 -14.00 -4.40
C LEU A 826 35.93 -14.68 -5.05
N ASN A 827 36.62 -13.96 -5.93
CA ASN A 827 37.93 -14.39 -6.42
C ASN A 827 39.00 -14.13 -5.34
N ALA A 828 40.25 -14.51 -5.65
CA ALA A 828 41.37 -14.37 -4.71
C ALA A 828 41.67 -12.93 -4.28
N ALA A 829 41.16 -11.92 -5.00
CA ALA A 829 41.30 -10.50 -4.66
C ALA A 829 40.09 -9.94 -3.88
N GLY A 830 39.10 -10.79 -3.54
CA GLY A 830 37.88 -10.37 -2.85
C GLY A 830 36.82 -9.75 -3.76
N VAL A 831 37.02 -9.73 -5.08
CA VAL A 831 36.05 -9.19 -6.05
C VAL A 831 35.05 -10.27 -6.43
N GLN A 832 33.78 -9.92 -6.44
CA GLN A 832 32.69 -10.82 -6.76
C GLN A 832 32.70 -11.20 -8.26
N GLU A 833 32.50 -12.47 -8.54
CA GLU A 833 32.34 -13.02 -9.88
C GLU A 833 31.14 -13.98 -9.89
N GLN A 834 30.54 -14.20 -11.05
CA GLN A 834 29.56 -15.27 -11.23
C GLN A 834 30.19 -16.38 -12.03
N LEU A 835 30.26 -17.58 -11.44
CA LEU A 835 30.64 -18.78 -12.17
C LEU A 835 29.36 -19.48 -12.63
N SER A 836 29.38 -20.02 -13.84
CA SER A 836 28.30 -20.86 -14.36
C SER A 836 28.85 -22.21 -14.78
N SER A 837 28.04 -23.25 -14.71
CA SER A 837 28.40 -24.56 -15.27
C SER A 837 27.13 -25.30 -15.63
N THR A 838 27.23 -26.19 -16.62
CA THR A 838 26.09 -26.96 -17.14
C THR A 838 26.23 -28.44 -16.85
N ALA A 839 25.11 -29.12 -16.61
CA ALA A 839 25.05 -30.57 -16.46
C ALA A 839 23.74 -31.10 -17.04
N THR A 840 23.82 -32.23 -17.73
CA THR A 840 22.63 -32.96 -18.21
C THR A 840 22.10 -33.87 -17.12
N VAL A 841 20.79 -33.81 -16.88
CA VAL A 841 20.07 -34.64 -15.92
C VAL A 841 18.92 -35.35 -16.62
N THR A 842 18.41 -36.42 -16.01
CA THR A 842 17.16 -37.05 -16.44
C THR A 842 16.03 -36.58 -15.52
N VAL A 843 15.03 -35.89 -16.05
CA VAL A 843 13.84 -35.47 -15.30
C VAL A 843 12.72 -36.50 -15.50
N VAL A 844 12.09 -36.91 -14.41
CA VAL A 844 10.88 -37.75 -14.36
C VAL A 844 9.80 -36.98 -13.62
N LYS A 845 8.58 -36.96 -14.16
CA LYS A 845 7.40 -36.32 -13.55
C LYS A 845 6.29 -37.35 -13.42
#